data_AF-A0A6J1QPB9-F1
#
_entry.id   AF-A0A6J1QPB9-F1
#
_cell.length_a   1.000
_cell.length_b   1.000
_cell.length_c   1.000
_cell.angle_alpha   90.00
_cell.angle_beta   90.00
_cell.angle_gamma   90.00
#
_symmetry.space_group_name_H-M   'P 1'
#
loop_
_entity.id
_entity.type
_entity.pdbx_description
1 polymer ?
#
loop_
_entity_poly.entity_id
_entity_poly.type
_entity_poly.pdbx_seq_one_letter_code
_entity_poly.pdbx_strand_id
1 'polypeptide(L)'
;MDALNFYDKIQKLLLKKEKEYGQLKFISSRATEETSCFIDNLLEDVADIAKKCNMYNVKIFVEDDSFKPCDVPQSIIISYNHFVLNTNFSTQYLLAEDMLLGHIVNFWPSLSPYLFIQVIWHLKCEDLLIESLMHLPLDVCVDILEITIRCINELEILRERRFVFLLISKLYYKCMSLHVGTLSKRDVEELACQLVTHFQALLDVASSKFIPPKSSNQEKYVQHGILLKYVIRCIKMCMRYKTKDFQENSQPFVQPFKITYGNPDGCTDFLCQLPLDKVESIVETLNQELVTLLEDQIKQVDCFEFMEWAEVDDEENTMISLQRAVIIECRCFMEFMKRDEFLLTNEHLLHCLRQLIGSSQSEESALTLQELCDCITNGKLDEEIGMKKLIRRYKEWDLSVLNFVSRKTKALNEKDIGILFEYLRYVFGTHTHTYEEKHKAYILVLKVLLQKRLPTMYHLVLQYTLRHFHDNRLEYLFDSENFKRFIESNVNMHDQDKLRIILIFVMLNPKEVLTTLVRVTMGSTETKYRNVMFKRPQLAYLHAFLTLKLDNQNNLLTYLLNDAWQHDHSTWCYKQFEAFMNDMLKNKAITADDLLNNVYIPCLTSAIFNYTNLLSVLIHMYSILRKKICTHNTNYVLLIVQLTKKMSMIRKCSPRYLRNTVNNLLDYGTMILNFLFITLNLPLDNQNEIIFVNNFVEPIDQVLLVPKLQTVLRGTVRDVIQNYERRCYGTYQFLRANPQFCEPNMRDYVHSFQFDQRPLLRHMMLHATEKEYMTFAIEMTIASCAYFGWANELMAYENVLHITTEAMQLALVFTDTFPRDTFVSLLRALVQYCDLFSRLKYRRKQREQICNVLSKILFSLKSIVSKTQYGKIYDNLLECISNMSDESNFKVEKYFNNISELIEVYFAQSEEIEGGTLDKSENRNSSDSASTEAVDMLKAYQFVCRCIDNTLYKRKYFAATERRADPEPHS
;
A
#
# COMPACT_ATOMS: atom_id res chain seq x y z
N MET A 1 6.13 -1.77 0.39
CA MET A 1 7.18 -2.31 1.28
C MET A 1 6.81 -3.67 1.89
N ASP A 2 5.55 -4.12 1.77
CA ASP A 2 5.11 -5.39 2.40
C ASP A 2 5.67 -6.67 1.76
N ALA A 3 6.05 -6.63 0.47
CA ALA A 3 6.59 -7.79 -0.25
C ALA A 3 7.91 -8.32 0.32
N LEU A 4 8.86 -7.44 0.72
CA LEU A 4 10.15 -7.86 1.31
C LEU A 4 9.96 -8.67 2.61
N ASN A 5 8.90 -8.40 3.37
CA ASN A 5 8.62 -9.11 4.62
C ASN A 5 8.07 -10.54 4.38
N PHE A 6 7.40 -10.77 3.25
CA PHE A 6 6.89 -12.11 2.89
C PHE A 6 8.04 -13.06 2.52
N TYR A 7 8.94 -12.61 1.63
CA TYR A 7 10.02 -13.47 1.12
C TYR A 7 10.99 -13.92 2.20
N ASP A 8 11.38 -13.00 3.08
CA ASP A 8 12.29 -13.29 4.19
C ASP A 8 11.66 -14.23 5.23
N LYS A 9 10.35 -14.11 5.47
CA LYS A 9 9.62 -14.98 6.40
C LYS A 9 9.49 -16.39 5.86
N ILE A 10 9.10 -16.56 4.59
CA ILE A 10 9.03 -17.86 3.94
C ILE A 10 10.43 -18.48 3.86
N GLN A 11 11.46 -17.71 3.49
CA GLN A 11 12.84 -18.19 3.46
C GLN A 11 13.27 -18.74 4.82
N LYS A 12 13.05 -17.99 5.91
CA LYS A 12 13.39 -18.42 7.27
C LYS A 12 12.61 -19.68 7.68
N LEU A 13 11.33 -19.75 7.33
CA LEU A 13 10.49 -20.93 7.58
C LEU A 13 11.03 -22.15 6.84
N LEU A 14 11.25 -22.05 5.53
CA LEU A 14 11.75 -23.15 4.70
C LEU A 14 13.14 -23.61 5.15
N LEU A 15 14.04 -22.69 5.50
CA LEU A 15 15.37 -23.04 6.04
C LEU A 15 15.28 -23.77 7.38
N LYS A 16 14.32 -23.38 8.23
CA LYS A 16 14.06 -24.08 9.50
C LYS A 16 13.54 -25.50 9.23
N LYS A 17 12.56 -25.63 8.36
CA LYS A 17 11.94 -26.93 8.00
C LYS A 17 12.93 -27.87 7.31
N GLU A 18 13.80 -27.35 6.44
CA GLU A 18 14.87 -28.12 5.82
C GLU A 18 15.89 -28.66 6.83
N LYS A 19 16.20 -27.89 7.89
CA LYS A 19 17.07 -28.36 8.98
C LYS A 19 16.41 -29.45 9.83
N GLU A 20 15.09 -29.37 10.01
CA GLU A 20 14.33 -30.31 10.84
C GLU A 20 14.09 -31.65 10.12
N TYR A 21 13.81 -31.61 8.81
CA TYR A 21 13.31 -32.77 8.05
C TYR A 21 14.16 -33.15 6.81
N GLY A 22 15.28 -32.47 6.59
CA GLY A 22 16.16 -32.71 5.44
C GLY A 22 15.75 -31.92 4.19
N GLN A 23 16.45 -32.17 3.08
CA GLN A 23 16.32 -31.40 1.84
C GLN A 23 14.90 -31.50 1.25
N LEU A 24 14.19 -30.37 1.19
CA LEU A 24 12.78 -30.30 0.78
C LEU A 24 12.53 -30.78 -0.65
N LYS A 25 13.53 -30.65 -1.54
CA LYS A 25 13.46 -31.12 -2.94
C LYS A 25 13.23 -32.62 -3.09
N PHE A 26 13.49 -33.43 -2.06
CA PHE A 26 13.29 -34.89 -2.11
C PHE A 26 11.92 -35.36 -1.61
N ILE A 27 11.08 -34.45 -1.12
CA ILE A 27 9.78 -34.81 -0.54
C ILE A 27 8.76 -34.94 -1.67
N SER A 28 8.58 -36.15 -2.19
CA SER A 28 7.76 -36.40 -3.38
C SER A 28 6.35 -36.91 -3.10
N SER A 29 5.99 -37.26 -1.86
CA SER A 29 4.69 -37.85 -1.52
C SER A 29 4.43 -37.92 -0.01
N ARG A 30 3.17 -38.09 0.39
CA ARG A 30 2.69 -38.37 1.76
C ARG A 30 2.79 -39.85 2.18
N ALA A 31 3.87 -40.54 1.80
CA ALA A 31 3.94 -42.01 1.92
C ALA A 31 4.04 -42.53 3.36
N THR A 32 4.60 -41.75 4.29
CA THR A 32 4.72 -42.11 5.72
C THR A 32 3.97 -41.12 6.60
N GLU A 33 3.54 -41.54 7.78
CA GLU A 33 2.89 -40.66 8.77
C GLU A 33 3.78 -39.46 9.14
N GLU A 34 5.09 -39.68 9.26
CA GLU A 34 6.07 -38.63 9.53
C GLU A 34 6.11 -37.59 8.39
N THR A 35 6.16 -38.03 7.13
CA THR A 35 6.14 -37.11 5.98
C THR A 35 4.81 -36.37 5.87
N SER A 36 3.68 -37.02 6.17
CA SER A 36 2.36 -36.39 6.15
C SER A 36 2.23 -35.31 7.23
N CYS A 37 2.59 -35.62 8.47
CA CYS A 37 2.58 -34.66 9.58
C CYS A 37 3.53 -33.48 9.31
N PHE A 38 4.71 -33.76 8.75
CA PHE A 38 5.62 -32.71 8.30
C PHE A 38 4.98 -31.78 7.27
N ILE A 39 4.40 -32.35 6.21
CA ILE A 39 3.76 -31.58 5.14
C ILE A 39 2.65 -30.72 5.73
N ASP A 40 1.77 -31.28 6.55
CA ASP A 40 0.66 -30.51 7.15
C ASP A 40 1.16 -29.35 8.02
N ASN A 41 2.17 -29.57 8.86
CA ASN A 41 2.80 -28.52 9.65
C ASN A 41 3.45 -27.42 8.78
N LEU A 42 4.11 -27.81 7.67
CA LEU A 42 4.68 -26.85 6.72
C LEU A 42 3.58 -26.02 6.05
N LEU A 43 2.50 -26.67 5.60
CA LEU A 43 1.39 -26.02 4.91
C LEU A 43 0.66 -25.02 5.81
N GLU A 44 0.42 -25.37 7.08
CA GLU A 44 -0.19 -24.46 8.06
C GLU A 44 0.68 -23.22 8.32
N ASP A 45 1.98 -23.42 8.55
CA ASP A 45 2.92 -22.32 8.78
C ASP A 45 3.01 -21.39 7.55
N VAL A 46 3.04 -21.96 6.34
CA VAL A 46 3.02 -21.18 5.09
C VAL A 46 1.71 -20.42 4.93
N ALA A 47 0.56 -21.05 5.19
CA ALA A 47 -0.74 -20.39 5.12
C ALA A 47 -0.88 -19.23 6.09
N ASP A 48 -0.34 -19.34 7.30
CA ASP A 48 -0.41 -18.27 8.29
C ASP A 48 0.42 -17.05 7.89
N ILE A 49 1.55 -17.25 7.22
CA ILE A 49 2.33 -16.15 6.64
C ILE A 49 1.57 -15.56 5.44
N ALA A 50 1.06 -16.40 4.55
CA ALA A 50 0.39 -15.98 3.31
C ALA A 50 -0.92 -15.22 3.57
N LYS A 51 -1.71 -15.63 4.56
CA LYS A 51 -2.93 -14.90 5.01
C LYS A 51 -2.62 -13.48 5.47
N LYS A 52 -1.50 -13.26 6.18
CA LYS A 52 -1.07 -11.93 6.64
C LYS A 52 -0.63 -11.02 5.49
N CYS A 53 -0.24 -11.61 4.35
CA CYS A 53 0.24 -10.92 3.16
C CYS A 53 -0.79 -10.90 2.01
N ASN A 54 -2.06 -11.24 2.28
CA ASN A 54 -3.15 -11.31 1.30
C ASN A 54 -2.91 -12.28 0.12
N MET A 55 -2.05 -13.29 0.29
CA MET A 55 -1.81 -14.37 -0.68
C MET A 55 -2.58 -15.63 -0.24
N TYR A 56 -3.92 -15.54 -0.15
CA TYR A 56 -4.77 -16.66 0.22
C TYR A 56 -6.12 -16.54 -0.48
N ASN A 57 -6.62 -17.64 -1.07
CA ASN A 57 -7.89 -17.69 -1.80
C ASN A 57 -7.98 -16.69 -2.96
N VAL A 58 -6.92 -16.63 -3.78
CA VAL A 58 -6.82 -15.70 -4.92
C VAL A 58 -7.58 -16.29 -6.11
N LYS A 59 -8.65 -15.61 -6.55
CA LYS A 59 -9.45 -15.99 -7.72
C LYS A 59 -9.19 -15.03 -8.88
N ILE A 60 -8.87 -15.59 -10.04
CA ILE A 60 -8.66 -14.85 -11.30
C ILE A 60 -9.88 -15.00 -12.21
N PHE A 61 -10.54 -16.16 -12.20
CA PHE A 61 -11.61 -16.48 -13.14
C PHE A 61 -12.99 -16.39 -12.45
N VAL A 62 -13.90 -15.61 -13.05
CA VAL A 62 -15.31 -15.54 -12.64
C VAL A 62 -16.13 -16.60 -13.42
N GLU A 63 -17.07 -17.26 -12.75
CA GLU A 63 -17.82 -18.42 -13.26
C GLU A 63 -18.58 -18.16 -14.58
N ASP A 64 -18.99 -16.91 -14.85
CA ASP A 64 -19.77 -16.55 -16.06
C ASP A 64 -18.94 -15.94 -17.21
N ASP A 65 -17.68 -15.52 -16.98
CA ASP A 65 -16.88 -14.81 -18.00
C ASP A 65 -15.36 -15.01 -17.83
N SER A 66 -14.93 -16.27 -17.88
CA SER A 66 -13.53 -16.71 -17.77
C SER A 66 -12.59 -16.24 -18.90
N PHE A 67 -13.07 -15.41 -19.83
CA PHE A 67 -12.28 -14.81 -20.91
C PHE A 67 -11.43 -13.63 -20.45
N LYS A 68 -11.80 -12.96 -19.36
CA LYS A 68 -11.05 -11.83 -18.81
C LYS A 68 -10.63 -12.12 -17.37
N PRO A 69 -9.34 -12.40 -17.14
CA PRO A 69 -8.83 -12.51 -15.77
C PRO A 69 -9.08 -11.19 -15.01
N CYS A 70 -9.45 -11.31 -13.74
CA CYS A 70 -9.51 -10.19 -12.82
C CYS A 70 -8.11 -9.61 -12.57
N ASP A 71 -8.01 -8.29 -12.36
CA ASP A 71 -6.75 -7.65 -11.99
C ASP A 71 -6.23 -8.20 -10.65
N VAL A 72 -5.10 -8.91 -10.68
CA VAL A 72 -4.39 -9.38 -9.49
C VAL A 72 -3.23 -8.43 -9.17
N PRO A 73 -3.07 -7.99 -7.91
CA PRO A 73 -1.91 -7.21 -7.50
C PRO A 73 -0.58 -7.87 -7.88
N GLN A 74 0.32 -7.11 -8.50
CA GLN A 74 1.62 -7.61 -8.96
C GLN A 74 2.45 -8.26 -7.83
N SER A 75 2.31 -7.79 -6.59
CA SER A 75 2.99 -8.37 -5.42
C SER A 75 2.61 -9.84 -5.15
N ILE A 76 1.35 -10.22 -5.44
CA ILE A 76 0.89 -11.61 -5.32
C ILE A 76 1.53 -12.47 -6.40
N ILE A 77 1.59 -11.97 -7.64
CA ILE A 77 2.21 -12.68 -8.76
C ILE A 77 3.70 -12.89 -8.51
N ILE A 78 4.43 -11.86 -8.05
CA ILE A 78 5.84 -11.99 -7.69
C ILE A 78 6.01 -13.04 -6.58
N SER A 79 5.10 -13.07 -5.60
CA SER A 79 5.14 -14.05 -4.52
C SER A 79 4.88 -15.48 -4.97
N TYR A 80 3.97 -15.66 -5.92
CA TYR A 80 3.75 -16.92 -6.61
C TYR A 80 5.00 -17.35 -7.40
N ASN A 81 5.62 -16.42 -8.16
CA ASN A 81 6.82 -16.71 -8.94
C ASN A 81 8.01 -17.12 -8.07
N HIS A 82 8.12 -16.61 -6.84
CA HIS A 82 9.14 -17.10 -5.89
C HIS A 82 8.98 -18.59 -5.58
N PHE A 83 7.75 -19.10 -5.45
CA PHE A 83 7.51 -20.54 -5.28
C PHE A 83 7.91 -21.32 -6.53
N VAL A 84 7.50 -20.86 -7.72
CA VAL A 84 7.85 -21.50 -9.01
C VAL A 84 9.38 -21.53 -9.19
N LEU A 85 10.05 -20.39 -9.08
CA LEU A 85 11.49 -20.24 -9.30
C LEU A 85 12.36 -20.90 -8.23
N ASN A 86 11.80 -21.33 -7.10
CA ASN A 86 12.52 -22.09 -6.08
C ASN A 86 11.98 -23.53 -5.96
N THR A 87 11.42 -24.07 -7.04
CA THR A 87 11.01 -25.47 -7.14
C THR A 87 12.01 -26.24 -8.02
N ASN A 88 12.32 -27.48 -7.67
CA ASN A 88 13.32 -28.29 -8.34
C ASN A 88 12.77 -28.93 -9.64
N PHE A 89 12.58 -28.11 -10.68
CA PHE A 89 12.20 -28.57 -12.02
C PHE A 89 13.39 -29.10 -12.82
N SER A 90 13.12 -29.82 -13.90
CA SER A 90 14.18 -30.40 -14.74
C SER A 90 15.04 -29.36 -15.46
N THR A 91 14.46 -28.21 -15.81
CA THR A 91 15.14 -27.08 -16.48
C THR A 91 15.49 -25.95 -15.51
N GLN A 92 15.58 -26.22 -14.21
CA GLN A 92 15.75 -25.19 -13.18
C GLN A 92 16.99 -24.31 -13.37
N TYR A 93 18.08 -24.88 -13.88
CA TYR A 93 19.32 -24.14 -14.16
C TYR A 93 19.15 -23.07 -15.24
N LEU A 94 18.24 -23.25 -16.21
CA LEU A 94 17.95 -22.25 -17.25
C LEU A 94 17.07 -21.12 -16.72
N LEU A 95 16.21 -21.41 -15.74
CA LEU A 95 15.39 -20.39 -15.09
C LEU A 95 16.25 -19.39 -14.31
N ALA A 96 17.43 -19.82 -13.82
CA ALA A 96 18.38 -18.94 -13.16
C ALA A 96 18.99 -17.91 -14.11
N GLU A 97 18.94 -18.16 -15.43
CA GLU A 97 19.48 -17.27 -16.45
C GLU A 97 18.48 -16.17 -16.88
N ASP A 98 17.22 -16.22 -16.42
CA ASP A 98 16.21 -15.20 -16.73
C ASP A 98 16.68 -13.79 -16.32
N MET A 99 16.61 -12.83 -17.25
CA MET A 99 17.13 -11.47 -17.03
C MET A 99 16.38 -10.66 -15.95
N LEU A 100 15.09 -10.94 -15.73
CA LEU A 100 14.25 -10.18 -14.82
C LEU A 100 14.13 -10.87 -13.45
N LEU A 101 13.97 -12.19 -13.45
CA LEU A 101 13.61 -12.98 -12.28
C LEU A 101 14.65 -14.07 -11.94
N GLY A 102 15.70 -14.25 -12.74
CA GLY A 102 16.72 -15.29 -12.51
C GLY A 102 17.45 -15.13 -11.16
N HIS A 103 17.61 -13.89 -10.70
CA HIS A 103 18.17 -13.58 -9.37
C HIS A 103 17.36 -14.13 -8.18
N ILE A 104 16.11 -14.58 -8.41
CA ILE A 104 15.23 -15.19 -7.40
C ILE A 104 15.49 -16.70 -7.26
N VAL A 105 16.08 -17.33 -8.27
CA VAL A 105 16.38 -18.76 -8.23
C VAL A 105 17.42 -19.05 -7.14
N ASN A 106 17.18 -20.09 -6.35
CA ASN A 106 17.97 -20.47 -5.17
C ASN A 106 17.94 -19.44 -4.03
N PHE A 107 17.02 -18.47 -4.05
CA PHE A 107 16.80 -17.58 -2.93
C PHE A 107 16.18 -18.33 -1.73
N TRP A 108 15.34 -19.33 -1.99
CA TRP A 108 14.79 -20.24 -0.98
C TRP A 108 15.39 -21.65 -1.11
N PRO A 109 15.33 -22.48 -0.05
CA PRO A 109 15.46 -23.92 -0.19
C PRO A 109 14.60 -24.46 -1.33
N SER A 110 15.20 -25.28 -2.20
CA SER A 110 14.47 -25.82 -3.35
C SER A 110 13.36 -26.76 -2.88
N LEU A 111 12.11 -26.45 -3.25
CA LEU A 111 10.95 -27.30 -3.02
C LEU A 111 10.92 -28.43 -4.07
N SER A 112 10.31 -29.55 -3.73
CA SER A 112 9.93 -30.52 -4.76
C SER A 112 8.71 -29.98 -5.53
N PRO A 113 8.52 -30.36 -6.81
CA PRO A 113 7.28 -30.07 -7.53
C PRO A 113 6.01 -30.50 -6.79
N TYR A 114 6.06 -31.62 -6.05
CA TYR A 114 4.96 -32.09 -5.21
C TYR A 114 4.62 -31.10 -4.09
N LEU A 115 5.62 -30.66 -3.31
CA LEU A 115 5.42 -29.69 -2.24
C LEU A 115 4.90 -28.35 -2.77
N PHE A 116 5.38 -27.91 -3.92
CA PHE A 116 4.88 -26.71 -4.59
C PHE A 116 3.37 -26.80 -4.82
N ILE A 117 2.89 -27.88 -5.43
CA ILE A 117 1.47 -28.10 -5.69
C ILE A 117 0.65 -28.17 -4.38
N GLN A 118 1.15 -28.87 -3.36
CA GLN A 118 0.51 -28.93 -2.05
C GLN A 118 0.34 -27.55 -1.41
N VAL A 119 1.37 -26.69 -1.50
CA VAL A 119 1.31 -25.31 -1.02
C VAL A 119 0.23 -24.53 -1.76
N ILE A 120 0.18 -24.60 -3.10
CA ILE A 120 -0.82 -23.90 -3.89
C ILE A 120 -2.25 -24.33 -3.52
N TRP A 121 -2.48 -25.62 -3.33
CA TRP A 121 -3.78 -26.14 -2.91
C TRP A 121 -4.17 -25.70 -1.50
N HIS A 122 -3.24 -25.72 -0.55
CA HIS A 122 -3.54 -25.28 0.80
C HIS A 122 -3.81 -23.77 0.87
N LEU A 123 -3.15 -22.97 0.02
CA LEU A 123 -3.38 -21.53 -0.11
C LEU A 123 -4.64 -21.16 -0.91
N LYS A 124 -5.34 -22.13 -1.52
CA LYS A 124 -6.49 -21.89 -2.41
C LYS A 124 -6.14 -20.94 -3.57
N CYS A 125 -4.98 -21.15 -4.18
CA CYS A 125 -4.43 -20.30 -5.25
C CYS A 125 -4.41 -21.02 -6.61
N GLU A 126 -5.38 -21.89 -6.87
CA GLU A 126 -5.42 -22.74 -8.07
C GLU A 126 -5.55 -21.94 -9.38
N ASP A 127 -6.26 -20.81 -9.33
CA ASP A 127 -6.42 -19.91 -10.48
C ASP A 127 -5.07 -19.31 -10.91
N LEU A 128 -4.16 -19.03 -9.97
CA LEU A 128 -2.80 -18.54 -10.26
C LEU A 128 -1.97 -19.61 -10.97
N LEU A 129 -2.11 -20.87 -10.54
CA LEU A 129 -1.45 -22.00 -11.18
C LEU A 129 -1.89 -22.13 -12.64
N ILE A 130 -3.21 -22.16 -12.88
CA ILE A 130 -3.77 -22.28 -14.24
C ILE A 130 -3.29 -21.15 -15.15
N GLU A 131 -3.36 -19.90 -14.70
CA GLU A 131 -2.96 -18.77 -15.53
C GLU A 131 -1.44 -18.77 -15.79
N SER A 132 -0.62 -19.14 -14.80
CA SER A 132 0.83 -19.17 -14.97
C SER A 132 1.29 -20.13 -16.08
N LEU A 133 0.62 -21.27 -16.26
CA LEU A 133 0.97 -22.27 -17.29
C LEU A 133 0.94 -21.69 -18.71
N MET A 134 0.20 -20.61 -18.94
CA MET A 134 0.15 -19.95 -20.24
C MET A 134 1.46 -19.19 -20.55
N HIS A 135 2.16 -18.74 -19.51
CA HIS A 135 3.29 -17.81 -19.59
C HIS A 135 4.65 -18.43 -19.24
N LEU A 136 4.67 -19.68 -18.77
CA LEU A 136 5.88 -20.44 -18.46
C LEU A 136 6.48 -21.11 -19.70
N PRO A 137 7.80 -21.41 -19.70
CA PRO A 137 8.41 -22.31 -20.69
C PRO A 137 7.71 -23.67 -20.72
N LEU A 138 7.66 -24.28 -21.90
CA LEU A 138 6.87 -25.50 -22.13
C LEU A 138 7.35 -26.68 -21.27
N ASP A 139 8.67 -26.82 -21.07
CA ASP A 139 9.24 -27.87 -20.23
C ASP A 139 8.71 -27.79 -18.78
N VAL A 140 8.68 -26.57 -18.23
CA VAL A 140 8.21 -26.31 -16.86
C VAL A 140 6.70 -26.52 -16.76
N CYS A 141 5.96 -26.11 -17.79
CA CYS A 141 4.52 -26.35 -17.87
C CYS A 141 4.20 -27.85 -17.77
N VAL A 142 4.90 -28.69 -18.53
CA VAL A 142 4.70 -30.14 -18.51
C VAL A 142 5.13 -30.76 -17.17
N ASP A 143 6.30 -30.38 -16.62
CA ASP A 143 6.74 -30.85 -15.29
C ASP A 143 5.70 -30.52 -14.18
N ILE A 144 5.04 -29.35 -14.26
CA ILE A 144 3.98 -28.96 -13.33
C ILE A 144 2.71 -29.78 -13.55
N LEU A 145 2.30 -29.99 -14.81
CA LEU A 145 1.08 -30.73 -15.15
C LEU A 145 1.14 -32.19 -14.71
N GLU A 146 2.29 -32.85 -14.91
CA GLU A 146 2.50 -34.23 -14.52
C GLU A 146 2.19 -34.45 -13.03
N ILE A 147 2.73 -33.58 -12.17
CA ILE A 147 2.52 -33.64 -10.72
C ILE A 147 1.11 -33.19 -10.34
N THR A 148 0.59 -32.17 -11.00
CA THR A 148 -0.77 -31.66 -10.76
C THR A 148 -1.81 -32.77 -10.98
N ILE A 149 -1.73 -33.49 -12.10
CA ILE A 149 -2.63 -34.61 -12.42
C ILE A 149 -2.47 -35.74 -11.41
N ARG A 150 -1.22 -36.10 -11.05
CA ARG A 150 -0.96 -37.18 -10.10
C ARG A 150 -1.61 -36.96 -8.74
N CYS A 151 -1.68 -35.71 -8.31
CA CYS A 151 -2.08 -35.37 -6.96
C CYS A 151 -3.48 -34.72 -6.90
N ILE A 152 -4.15 -34.52 -8.04
CA ILE A 152 -5.45 -33.81 -8.16
C ILE A 152 -6.52 -34.38 -7.21
N ASN A 153 -6.38 -35.67 -6.89
CA ASN A 153 -7.25 -36.39 -5.98
C ASN A 153 -7.18 -35.95 -4.51
N GLU A 154 -6.16 -35.18 -4.14
CA GLU A 154 -6.00 -34.61 -2.80
C GLU A 154 -6.82 -33.32 -2.61
N LEU A 155 -7.42 -32.77 -3.67
CA LEU A 155 -8.27 -31.58 -3.60
C LEU A 155 -9.72 -31.93 -3.20
N GLU A 156 -10.43 -30.97 -2.60
CA GLU A 156 -11.85 -31.10 -2.30
C GLU A 156 -12.67 -31.17 -3.60
N ILE A 157 -13.62 -32.12 -3.69
CA ILE A 157 -14.38 -32.47 -4.91
C ILE A 157 -14.92 -31.24 -5.68
N LEU A 158 -15.52 -30.27 -4.99
CA LEU A 158 -16.08 -29.08 -5.65
C LEU A 158 -15.00 -28.17 -6.25
N ARG A 159 -13.89 -27.98 -5.51
CA ARG A 159 -12.73 -27.22 -5.99
C ARG A 159 -12.07 -27.95 -7.15
N GLU A 160 -12.02 -29.28 -7.07
CA GLU A 160 -11.38 -30.15 -8.06
C GLU A 160 -12.12 -30.07 -9.38
N ARG A 161 -13.46 -30.18 -9.32
CA ARG A 161 -14.34 -30.03 -10.49
C ARG A 161 -14.09 -28.72 -11.21
N ARG A 162 -14.10 -27.59 -10.48
CA ARG A 162 -13.82 -26.27 -11.07
C ARG A 162 -12.41 -26.21 -11.66
N PHE A 163 -11.41 -26.73 -10.96
CA PHE A 163 -10.02 -26.74 -11.40
C PHE A 163 -9.82 -27.53 -12.70
N VAL A 164 -10.33 -28.77 -12.76
CA VAL A 164 -10.21 -29.66 -13.93
C VAL A 164 -10.80 -29.00 -15.18
N PHE A 165 -12.04 -28.50 -15.11
CA PHE A 165 -12.69 -27.91 -16.29
C PHE A 165 -12.01 -26.62 -16.77
N LEU A 166 -11.50 -25.79 -15.85
CA LEU A 166 -10.73 -24.61 -16.22
C LEU A 166 -9.39 -25.00 -16.85
N LEU A 167 -8.69 -25.97 -16.27
CA LEU A 167 -7.40 -26.45 -16.76
C LEU A 167 -7.52 -27.06 -18.17
N ILE A 168 -8.53 -27.90 -18.42
CA ILE A 168 -8.86 -28.43 -19.75
C ILE A 168 -8.96 -27.28 -20.76
N SER A 169 -9.75 -26.25 -20.45
CA SER A 169 -9.96 -25.13 -21.38
C SER A 169 -8.69 -24.32 -21.68
N LYS A 170 -7.79 -24.17 -20.71
CA LYS A 170 -6.54 -23.42 -20.85
C LYS A 170 -5.45 -24.24 -21.52
N LEU A 171 -5.39 -25.55 -21.29
CA LEU A 171 -4.52 -26.46 -22.03
C LEU A 171 -4.90 -26.54 -23.50
N TYR A 172 -6.20 -26.58 -23.79
CA TYR A 172 -6.69 -26.49 -25.17
C TYR A 172 -6.16 -25.22 -25.86
N TYR A 173 -6.26 -24.07 -25.18
CA TYR A 173 -5.71 -22.81 -25.67
C TYR A 173 -4.19 -22.83 -25.84
N LYS A 174 -3.44 -23.40 -24.87
CA LYS A 174 -1.99 -23.52 -24.96
C LYS A 174 -1.55 -24.38 -26.15
N CYS A 175 -2.24 -25.48 -26.44
CA CYS A 175 -1.99 -26.31 -27.61
C CYS A 175 -2.24 -25.53 -28.91
N MET A 176 -3.32 -24.75 -28.98
CA MET A 176 -3.60 -23.86 -30.11
C MET A 176 -2.49 -22.82 -30.33
N SER A 177 -1.92 -22.25 -29.26
CA SER A 177 -0.91 -21.19 -29.37
C SER A 177 0.52 -21.68 -29.65
N LEU A 178 0.77 -22.99 -29.76
CA LEU A 178 2.09 -23.55 -30.05
C LEU A 178 2.68 -23.10 -31.40
N HIS A 179 1.84 -22.67 -32.35
CA HIS A 179 2.28 -22.12 -33.63
C HIS A 179 2.82 -20.68 -33.53
N VAL A 180 2.41 -19.92 -32.51
CA VAL A 180 2.82 -18.52 -32.29
C VAL A 180 4.26 -18.45 -31.76
N GLY A 181 4.65 -19.47 -30.99
CA GLY A 181 6.00 -19.65 -30.45
C GLY A 181 5.98 -19.91 -28.95
N THR A 182 6.85 -20.82 -28.51
CA THR A 182 7.02 -21.22 -27.11
C THR A 182 8.50 -21.34 -26.76
N LEU A 183 8.83 -21.14 -25.50
CA LEU A 183 10.19 -21.38 -25.02
C LEU A 183 10.31 -22.85 -24.60
N SER A 184 11.29 -23.55 -25.16
CA SER A 184 11.62 -24.89 -24.71
C SER A 184 13.06 -25.28 -24.98
N LYS A 185 13.58 -26.17 -24.12
CA LYS A 185 14.87 -26.85 -24.38
C LYS A 185 14.67 -28.27 -24.91
N ARG A 186 13.65 -28.99 -24.45
CA ARG A 186 13.32 -30.33 -24.96
C ARG A 186 12.64 -30.23 -26.31
N ASP A 187 12.47 -31.37 -26.97
CA ASP A 187 11.74 -31.45 -28.23
C ASP A 187 10.29 -31.01 -28.03
N VAL A 188 9.90 -29.98 -28.76
CA VAL A 188 8.57 -29.37 -28.66
C VAL A 188 7.48 -30.30 -29.19
N GLU A 189 7.80 -31.19 -30.14
CA GLU A 189 6.85 -32.19 -30.61
C GLU A 189 6.56 -33.24 -29.52
N GLU A 190 7.61 -33.70 -28.83
CA GLU A 190 7.46 -34.62 -27.70
C GLU A 190 6.65 -33.99 -26.57
N LEU A 191 6.96 -32.74 -26.19
CA LEU A 191 6.21 -32.01 -25.17
C LEU A 191 4.76 -31.74 -25.59
N ALA A 192 4.49 -31.48 -26.88
CA ALA A 192 3.14 -31.33 -27.38
C ALA A 192 2.35 -32.65 -27.29
N CYS A 193 2.97 -33.80 -27.59
CA CYS A 193 2.36 -35.11 -27.34
C CYS A 193 2.07 -35.32 -25.85
N GLN A 194 2.99 -34.94 -24.95
CA GLN A 194 2.76 -35.01 -23.50
C GLN A 194 1.59 -34.12 -23.05
N LEU A 195 1.45 -32.91 -23.61
CA LEU A 195 0.29 -32.06 -23.36
C LEU A 195 -1.03 -32.73 -23.79
N VAL A 196 -1.05 -33.41 -24.94
CA VAL A 196 -2.23 -34.17 -25.38
C VAL A 196 -2.55 -35.32 -24.42
N THR A 197 -1.54 -36.06 -23.97
CA THR A 197 -1.72 -37.12 -22.96
C THR A 197 -2.24 -36.57 -21.63
N HIS A 198 -1.72 -35.43 -21.18
CA HIS A 198 -2.21 -34.76 -19.97
C HIS A 198 -3.65 -34.26 -20.13
N PHE A 199 -4.00 -33.76 -21.31
CA PHE A 199 -5.37 -33.37 -21.64
C PHE A 199 -6.33 -34.57 -21.56
N GLN A 200 -5.97 -35.70 -22.19
CA GLN A 200 -6.74 -36.94 -22.13
C GLN A 200 -6.91 -37.43 -20.68
N ALA A 201 -5.84 -37.44 -19.88
CA ALA A 201 -5.90 -37.80 -18.47
C ALA A 201 -6.87 -36.91 -17.66
N LEU A 202 -6.97 -35.62 -17.98
CA LEU A 202 -7.95 -34.73 -17.34
C LEU A 202 -9.38 -35.02 -17.79
N LEU A 203 -9.60 -35.41 -19.04
CA LEU A 203 -10.92 -35.87 -19.51
C LEU A 203 -11.35 -37.17 -18.81
N ASP A 204 -10.41 -38.09 -18.56
CA ASP A 204 -10.67 -39.32 -17.80
C ASP A 204 -11.07 -39.03 -16.34
N VAL A 205 -10.44 -38.03 -15.72
CA VAL A 205 -10.84 -37.53 -14.39
C VAL A 205 -12.24 -36.92 -14.46
N ALA A 206 -12.52 -36.11 -15.48
CA ALA A 206 -13.83 -35.49 -15.66
C ALA A 206 -14.96 -36.49 -15.91
N SER A 207 -14.69 -37.60 -16.61
CA SER A 207 -15.70 -38.60 -16.98
C SER A 207 -16.10 -39.52 -15.83
N SER A 208 -15.16 -39.87 -14.95
CA SER A 208 -15.32 -41.01 -14.03
C SER A 208 -15.46 -40.62 -12.55
N LYS A 209 -14.95 -39.45 -12.14
CA LYS A 209 -14.71 -39.16 -10.72
C LYS A 209 -15.80 -38.35 -10.04
N PHE A 210 -16.47 -37.45 -10.75
CA PHE A 210 -17.45 -36.53 -10.16
C PHE A 210 -18.82 -37.16 -9.85
N ILE A 211 -18.97 -38.46 -10.11
CA ILE A 211 -20.13 -39.27 -9.74
C ILE A 211 -19.69 -40.26 -8.64
N PRO A 212 -20.09 -40.08 -7.37
CA PRO A 212 -19.61 -40.94 -6.29
C PRO A 212 -20.10 -42.40 -6.47
N PRO A 213 -19.23 -43.41 -6.40
CA PRO A 213 -19.66 -44.79 -6.61
C PRO A 213 -20.57 -45.33 -5.50
N LYS A 214 -20.50 -44.73 -4.30
CA LYS A 214 -21.20 -45.17 -3.07
C LYS A 214 -22.47 -44.36 -2.73
N SER A 215 -22.87 -43.38 -3.54
CA SER A 215 -24.07 -42.57 -3.29
C SER A 215 -25.36 -43.32 -3.67
N SER A 216 -26.50 -42.80 -3.19
CA SER A 216 -27.81 -43.29 -3.62
C SER A 216 -27.99 -43.07 -5.12
N ASN A 217 -28.82 -43.88 -5.79
CA ASN A 217 -29.06 -43.71 -7.23
C ASN A 217 -29.55 -42.30 -7.57
N GLN A 218 -30.38 -41.70 -6.71
CA GLN A 218 -30.86 -40.33 -6.87
C GLN A 218 -29.72 -39.30 -6.85
N GLU A 219 -28.79 -39.42 -5.91
CA GLU A 219 -27.65 -38.50 -5.81
C GLU A 219 -26.66 -38.69 -6.97
N LYS A 220 -26.51 -39.92 -7.49
CA LYS A 220 -25.74 -40.18 -8.72
C LYS A 220 -26.33 -39.45 -9.92
N TYR A 221 -27.64 -39.54 -10.10
CA TYR A 221 -28.35 -38.87 -11.19
C TYR A 221 -28.19 -37.34 -11.10
N VAL A 222 -28.39 -36.75 -9.91
CA VAL A 222 -28.20 -35.31 -9.73
C VAL A 222 -26.78 -34.86 -10.09
N GLN A 223 -25.76 -35.58 -9.61
CA GLN A 223 -24.36 -35.23 -9.91
C GLN A 223 -24.01 -35.40 -11.39
N HIS A 224 -24.57 -36.39 -12.08
CA HIS A 224 -24.37 -36.56 -13.51
C HIS A 224 -25.04 -35.43 -14.33
N GLY A 225 -26.25 -34.98 -13.96
CA GLY A 225 -26.87 -33.81 -14.59
C GLY A 225 -26.05 -32.52 -14.43
N ILE A 226 -25.46 -32.31 -13.24
CA ILE A 226 -24.53 -31.20 -13.00
C ILE A 226 -23.27 -31.36 -13.86
N LEU A 227 -22.66 -32.56 -13.89
CA LEU A 227 -21.47 -32.85 -14.69
C LEU A 227 -21.70 -32.55 -16.18
N LEU A 228 -22.84 -32.96 -16.73
CA LEU A 228 -23.20 -32.73 -18.13
C LEU A 228 -23.24 -31.22 -18.47
N LYS A 229 -23.78 -30.38 -17.59
CA LYS A 229 -23.74 -28.91 -17.76
C LYS A 229 -22.29 -28.40 -17.84
N TYR A 230 -21.41 -28.87 -16.95
CA TYR A 230 -20.00 -28.47 -16.95
C TYR A 230 -19.25 -28.91 -18.22
N VAL A 231 -19.47 -30.14 -18.68
CA VAL A 231 -18.88 -30.66 -19.93
C VAL A 231 -19.31 -29.82 -21.12
N ILE A 232 -20.61 -29.53 -21.27
CA ILE A 232 -21.13 -28.69 -22.36
C ILE A 232 -20.49 -27.30 -22.34
N ARG A 233 -20.42 -26.66 -21.17
CA ARG A 233 -19.80 -25.34 -21.02
C ARG A 233 -18.31 -25.37 -21.34
N CYS A 234 -17.58 -26.39 -20.88
CA CYS A 234 -16.15 -26.56 -21.14
C CYS A 234 -15.87 -26.70 -22.64
N ILE A 235 -16.64 -27.52 -23.36
CA ILE A 235 -16.50 -27.70 -24.81
C ILE A 235 -16.78 -26.39 -25.54
N LYS A 236 -17.88 -25.71 -25.18
CA LYS A 236 -18.22 -24.39 -25.73
C LYS A 236 -17.10 -23.37 -25.50
N MET A 237 -16.44 -23.41 -24.34
CA MET A 237 -15.28 -22.58 -24.04
C MET A 237 -14.08 -22.90 -24.92
N CYS A 238 -13.71 -24.18 -25.05
CA CYS A 238 -12.60 -24.63 -25.89
C CYS A 238 -12.80 -24.18 -27.34
N MET A 239 -13.98 -24.43 -27.91
CA MET A 239 -14.28 -24.09 -29.31
C MET A 239 -14.35 -22.57 -29.56
N ARG A 240 -14.69 -21.77 -28.55
CA ARG A 240 -14.65 -20.31 -28.66
C ARG A 240 -13.22 -19.76 -28.86
N TYR A 241 -12.18 -20.49 -28.44
CA TYR A 241 -10.80 -20.06 -28.70
C TYR A 241 -10.43 -20.15 -30.19
N LYS A 242 -11.12 -20.96 -30.99
CA LYS A 242 -10.90 -21.03 -32.45
C LYS A 242 -11.44 -19.80 -33.21
N THR A 243 -12.51 -19.19 -32.70
CA THR A 243 -13.31 -18.20 -33.45
C THR A 243 -12.95 -16.74 -33.17
N LYS A 244 -12.10 -16.49 -32.17
CA LYS A 244 -11.62 -15.15 -31.85
C LYS A 244 -10.15 -15.04 -32.26
N ASP A 245 -9.82 -14.03 -33.07
CA ASP A 245 -8.47 -13.47 -33.19
C ASP A 245 -8.06 -12.88 -31.83
N PHE A 246 -7.68 -13.75 -30.89
CA PHE A 246 -7.24 -13.31 -29.58
C PHE A 246 -5.81 -12.80 -29.74
N GLN A 247 -5.67 -11.48 -29.81
CA GLN A 247 -4.38 -10.81 -29.72
C GLN A 247 -3.78 -11.08 -28.32
N GLU A 248 -2.85 -12.02 -28.26
CA GLU A 248 -1.85 -12.04 -27.20
C GLU A 248 -1.09 -10.71 -27.22
N ASN A 249 -0.81 -10.16 -26.04
CA ASN A 249 0.16 -9.08 -25.76
C ASN A 249 -0.35 -7.66 -25.41
N SER A 250 -1.63 -7.42 -25.14
CA SER A 250 -2.09 -6.07 -24.73
C SER A 250 -2.70 -5.95 -23.32
N GLN A 251 -2.38 -6.87 -22.39
CA GLN A 251 -2.85 -6.77 -21.01
C GLN A 251 -1.69 -6.55 -20.02
N PRO A 252 -1.65 -5.42 -19.29
CA PRO A 252 -0.54 -5.06 -18.40
C PRO A 252 -0.24 -6.06 -17.27
N PHE A 253 -1.22 -6.81 -16.78
CA PHE A 253 -1.03 -7.75 -15.66
C PHE A 253 -0.39 -9.08 -16.09
N VAL A 254 -0.22 -9.35 -17.38
CA VAL A 254 0.37 -10.61 -17.91
C VAL A 254 1.90 -10.59 -17.83
N GLN A 255 2.51 -9.41 -18.00
CA GLN A 255 3.97 -9.24 -17.99
C GLN A 255 4.69 -9.84 -16.76
N PRO A 256 4.15 -9.76 -15.52
CA PRO A 256 4.77 -10.35 -14.34
C PRO A 256 4.75 -11.88 -14.30
N PHE A 257 3.86 -12.57 -15.04
CA PHE A 257 3.84 -14.04 -15.10
C PHE A 257 4.87 -14.62 -16.07
N LYS A 258 5.42 -13.79 -16.97
CA LYS A 258 6.33 -14.26 -18.02
C LYS A 258 7.69 -14.62 -17.42
N ILE A 259 8.05 -15.90 -17.51
CA ILE A 259 9.37 -16.43 -17.12
C ILE A 259 10.04 -16.98 -18.37
N THR A 260 11.32 -16.70 -18.54
CA THR A 260 12.10 -17.03 -19.73
C THR A 260 13.39 -17.78 -19.38
N TYR A 261 14.12 -18.25 -20.40
CA TYR A 261 15.51 -18.71 -20.29
C TYR A 261 16.39 -17.58 -20.83
N GLY A 262 17.50 -17.26 -20.14
CA GLY A 262 18.29 -16.05 -20.42
C GLY A 262 18.88 -15.95 -21.83
N ASN A 263 19.12 -14.73 -22.31
CA ASN A 263 20.24 -14.45 -23.23
C ASN A 263 20.68 -12.96 -23.22
N PRO A 264 21.96 -12.66 -22.93
CA PRO A 264 22.58 -11.34 -23.14
C PRO A 264 22.87 -10.97 -24.61
N ASP A 265 22.94 -11.95 -25.53
CA ASP A 265 23.53 -11.76 -26.87
C ASP A 265 22.56 -11.91 -28.06
N GLY A 266 21.24 -12.01 -27.81
CA GLY A 266 20.24 -11.91 -28.88
C GLY A 266 20.09 -13.13 -29.82
N CYS A 267 20.66 -14.30 -29.48
CA CYS A 267 20.37 -15.55 -30.19
C CYS A 267 19.16 -16.27 -29.57
N THR A 268 18.14 -16.56 -30.38
CA THR A 268 16.86 -17.17 -30.00
C THR A 268 16.92 -18.69 -29.95
N ASP A 269 17.90 -19.28 -29.26
CA ASP A 269 18.16 -20.73 -29.37
C ASP A 269 17.08 -21.61 -28.69
N PHE A 270 16.26 -21.05 -27.80
CA PHE A 270 15.18 -21.76 -27.09
C PHE A 270 13.77 -21.42 -27.60
N LEU A 271 13.63 -20.52 -28.57
CA LEU A 271 12.32 -20.20 -29.13
C LEU A 271 11.98 -21.23 -30.20
N CYS A 272 10.94 -22.00 -29.95
CA CYS A 272 10.47 -23.04 -30.84
C CYS A 272 9.05 -22.74 -31.32
N GLN A 273 8.75 -23.11 -32.55
CA GLN A 273 7.41 -22.99 -33.15
C GLN A 273 7.05 -24.33 -33.77
N LEU A 274 5.85 -24.81 -33.46
CA LEU A 274 5.28 -25.97 -34.14
C LEU A 274 4.68 -25.52 -35.49
N PRO A 275 4.91 -26.29 -36.58
CA PRO A 275 4.22 -26.07 -37.84
C PRO A 275 2.69 -26.08 -37.68
N LEU A 276 2.01 -25.20 -38.41
CA LEU A 276 0.55 -25.02 -38.32
C LEU A 276 -0.22 -26.32 -38.58
N ASP A 277 0.23 -27.12 -39.54
CA ASP A 277 -0.35 -28.43 -39.88
C ASP A 277 -0.32 -29.42 -38.70
N LYS A 278 0.77 -29.41 -37.92
CA LYS A 278 0.87 -30.23 -36.69
C LYS A 278 -0.04 -29.71 -35.59
N VAL A 279 -0.14 -28.39 -35.42
CA VAL A 279 -1.07 -27.79 -34.44
C VAL A 279 -2.53 -28.08 -34.81
N GLU A 280 -2.89 -27.97 -36.10
CA GLU A 280 -4.22 -28.32 -36.60
C GLU A 280 -4.56 -29.79 -36.31
N SER A 281 -3.62 -30.72 -36.54
CA SER A 281 -3.80 -32.14 -36.22
C SER A 281 -3.97 -32.40 -34.71
N ILE A 282 -3.19 -31.73 -33.86
CA ILE A 282 -3.35 -31.80 -32.40
C ILE A 282 -4.75 -31.30 -32.01
N VAL A 283 -5.15 -30.14 -32.52
CA VAL A 283 -6.43 -29.50 -32.20
C VAL A 283 -7.60 -30.35 -32.68
N GLU A 284 -7.50 -30.98 -33.84
CA GLU A 284 -8.50 -31.93 -34.32
C GLU A 284 -8.66 -33.13 -33.37
N THR A 285 -7.54 -33.69 -32.90
CA THR A 285 -7.53 -34.77 -31.89
C THR A 285 -8.22 -34.32 -30.61
N LEU A 286 -7.89 -33.14 -30.08
CA LEU A 286 -8.52 -32.59 -28.87
C LEU A 286 -10.04 -32.38 -29.05
N ASN A 287 -10.47 -31.97 -30.25
CA ASN A 287 -11.89 -31.79 -30.55
C ASN A 287 -12.66 -33.11 -30.55
N GLN A 288 -12.07 -34.16 -31.13
CA GLN A 288 -12.66 -35.50 -31.17
C GLN A 288 -12.80 -36.07 -29.75
N GLU A 289 -11.78 -35.92 -28.90
CA GLU A 289 -11.82 -36.35 -27.50
C GLU A 289 -12.92 -35.62 -26.70
N LEU A 290 -13.03 -34.30 -26.86
CA LEU A 290 -14.08 -33.49 -26.22
C LEU A 290 -15.49 -33.90 -26.66
N VAL A 291 -15.70 -34.16 -27.96
CA VAL A 291 -16.99 -34.62 -28.47
C VAL A 291 -17.31 -36.02 -27.97
N THR A 292 -16.33 -36.93 -27.98
CA THR A 292 -16.49 -38.30 -27.49
C THR A 292 -16.90 -38.30 -26.03
N LEU A 293 -16.25 -37.47 -25.19
CA LEU A 293 -16.64 -37.28 -23.80
C LEU A 293 -18.11 -36.87 -23.68
N LEU A 294 -18.55 -35.83 -24.41
CA LEU A 294 -19.93 -35.36 -24.34
C LEU A 294 -20.94 -36.43 -24.81
N GLU A 295 -20.64 -37.12 -25.91
CA GLU A 295 -21.49 -38.19 -26.40
C GLU A 295 -21.63 -39.32 -25.39
N ASP A 296 -20.53 -39.74 -24.75
CA ASP A 296 -20.53 -40.82 -23.78
C ASP A 296 -21.31 -40.44 -22.52
N GLN A 297 -21.22 -39.19 -22.07
CA GLN A 297 -22.04 -38.69 -20.96
C GLN A 297 -23.52 -38.64 -21.35
N ILE A 298 -23.87 -38.15 -22.54
CA ILE A 298 -25.27 -38.11 -23.01
C ILE A 298 -25.86 -39.53 -23.14
N LYS A 299 -25.10 -40.49 -23.68
CA LYS A 299 -25.55 -41.88 -23.87
C LYS A 299 -25.81 -42.61 -22.55
N GLN A 300 -25.20 -42.17 -21.46
CA GLN A 300 -25.42 -42.73 -20.11
C GLN A 300 -26.74 -42.28 -19.49
N VAL A 301 -27.36 -41.21 -19.99
CA VAL A 301 -28.62 -40.68 -19.44
C VAL A 301 -29.77 -41.63 -19.76
N ASP A 302 -30.33 -42.28 -18.74
CA ASP A 302 -31.53 -43.10 -18.86
C ASP A 302 -32.82 -42.30 -18.56
N CYS A 303 -33.98 -42.92 -18.79
CA CYS A 303 -35.26 -42.27 -18.57
C CYS A 303 -35.58 -42.02 -17.09
N PHE A 304 -35.03 -42.80 -16.16
CA PHE A 304 -35.25 -42.61 -14.73
C PHE A 304 -34.44 -41.43 -14.21
N GLU A 305 -33.19 -41.33 -14.64
CA GLU A 305 -32.31 -40.20 -14.38
C GLU A 305 -32.92 -38.89 -14.88
N PHE A 306 -33.39 -38.88 -16.13
CA PHE A 306 -33.99 -37.68 -16.72
C PHE A 306 -35.27 -37.24 -15.99
N MET A 307 -36.05 -38.17 -15.44
CA MET A 307 -37.24 -37.86 -14.64
C MET A 307 -36.88 -37.35 -13.25
N GLU A 308 -35.86 -37.91 -12.60
CA GLU A 308 -35.37 -37.42 -11.31
C GLU A 308 -34.85 -35.98 -11.39
N TRP A 309 -34.22 -35.60 -12.51
CA TRP A 309 -33.81 -34.21 -12.73
C TRP A 309 -34.98 -33.22 -12.76
N ALA A 310 -36.21 -33.67 -13.03
CA ALA A 310 -37.39 -32.80 -13.04
C ALA A 310 -37.84 -32.41 -11.63
N GLU A 311 -37.56 -33.28 -10.65
CA GLU A 311 -37.99 -33.15 -9.26
C GLU A 311 -36.94 -32.43 -8.37
N VAL A 312 -35.74 -32.18 -8.91
CA VAL A 312 -34.63 -31.54 -8.20
C VAL A 312 -34.37 -30.15 -8.78
N ASP A 313 -34.27 -29.15 -7.91
CA ASP A 313 -33.91 -27.77 -8.29
C ASP A 313 -32.44 -27.67 -8.71
N ASP A 314 -32.15 -26.83 -9.71
CA ASP A 314 -30.78 -26.56 -10.14
C ASP A 314 -29.97 -25.78 -9.09
N GLU A 315 -28.70 -26.15 -8.87
CA GLU A 315 -27.82 -25.52 -7.88
C GLU A 315 -27.51 -24.05 -8.21
N GLU A 316 -27.43 -23.69 -9.49
CA GLU A 316 -27.08 -22.34 -9.93
C GLU A 316 -28.31 -21.44 -10.03
N ASN A 317 -29.44 -22.02 -10.44
CA ASN A 317 -30.72 -21.33 -10.52
C ASN A 317 -31.84 -22.17 -9.91
N THR A 318 -32.05 -22.02 -8.60
CA THR A 318 -33.12 -22.71 -7.84
C THR A 318 -34.55 -22.35 -8.29
N MET A 319 -34.73 -21.56 -9.34
CA MET A 319 -36.04 -21.26 -9.95
C MET A 319 -36.44 -22.26 -11.03
N ILE A 320 -35.52 -23.13 -11.46
CA ILE A 320 -35.74 -24.13 -12.50
C ILE A 320 -35.26 -25.50 -12.02
N SER A 321 -35.89 -26.56 -12.51
CA SER A 321 -35.39 -27.92 -12.27
C SER A 321 -34.05 -28.15 -12.97
N LEU A 322 -33.26 -29.08 -12.47
CA LEU A 322 -32.00 -29.51 -13.08
C LEU A 322 -32.23 -29.98 -14.52
N GLN A 323 -33.35 -30.67 -14.78
CA GLN A 323 -33.76 -31.11 -16.11
C GLN A 323 -33.87 -29.90 -17.06
N ARG A 324 -34.54 -28.84 -16.60
CA ARG A 324 -34.72 -27.62 -17.39
C ARG A 324 -33.40 -26.88 -17.60
N ALA A 325 -32.52 -26.87 -16.61
CA ALA A 325 -31.18 -26.27 -16.73
C ALA A 325 -30.32 -27.01 -17.79
N VAL A 326 -30.32 -28.35 -17.76
CA VAL A 326 -29.63 -29.18 -18.76
C VAL A 326 -30.21 -28.94 -20.16
N ILE A 327 -31.54 -28.90 -20.32
CA ILE A 327 -32.20 -28.60 -21.61
C ILE A 327 -31.78 -27.23 -22.15
N ILE A 328 -31.71 -26.21 -21.29
CA ILE A 328 -31.29 -24.85 -21.70
C ILE A 328 -29.84 -24.88 -22.20
N GLU A 329 -28.92 -25.53 -21.47
CA GLU A 329 -27.53 -25.64 -21.90
C GLU A 329 -27.39 -26.40 -23.23
N CYS A 330 -28.12 -27.52 -23.41
CA CYS A 330 -28.16 -28.26 -24.67
C CYS A 330 -28.67 -27.39 -25.83
N ARG A 331 -29.75 -26.61 -25.64
CA ARG A 331 -30.28 -25.69 -26.65
C ARG A 331 -29.27 -24.59 -27.00
N CYS A 332 -28.68 -23.97 -25.97
CA CYS A 332 -27.65 -22.95 -26.16
C CYS A 332 -26.41 -23.50 -26.87
N PHE A 333 -26.06 -24.76 -26.63
CA PHE A 333 -24.97 -25.44 -27.29
C PHE A 333 -25.30 -25.78 -28.74
N MET A 334 -26.50 -26.28 -29.05
CA MET A 334 -26.95 -26.50 -30.43
C MET A 334 -26.94 -25.21 -31.27
N GLU A 335 -27.37 -24.07 -30.72
CA GLU A 335 -27.26 -22.79 -31.41
C GLU A 335 -25.81 -22.34 -31.62
N PHE A 336 -24.91 -22.74 -30.72
CA PHE A 336 -23.47 -22.51 -30.88
C PHE A 336 -22.86 -23.42 -31.95
N MET A 337 -23.26 -24.70 -32.04
CA MET A 337 -22.78 -25.65 -33.06
C MET A 337 -23.01 -25.13 -34.49
N LYS A 338 -24.09 -24.38 -34.73
CA LYS A 338 -24.35 -23.77 -36.05
C LYS A 338 -23.27 -22.80 -36.53
N ARG A 339 -22.41 -22.31 -35.62
CA ARG A 339 -21.38 -21.30 -35.88
C ARG A 339 -19.97 -21.89 -36.00
N ASP A 340 -19.78 -23.18 -35.68
CA ASP A 340 -18.49 -23.86 -35.69
C ASP A 340 -18.49 -24.97 -36.75
N GLU A 341 -17.53 -24.94 -37.67
CA GLU A 341 -17.50 -25.82 -38.84
C GLU A 341 -17.36 -27.30 -38.46
N PHE A 342 -16.50 -27.61 -37.48
CA PHE A 342 -16.29 -28.98 -37.00
C PHE A 342 -17.56 -29.52 -36.32
N LEU A 343 -18.16 -28.76 -35.41
CA LEU A 343 -19.37 -29.20 -34.71
C LEU A 343 -20.60 -29.29 -35.62
N LEU A 344 -20.71 -28.43 -36.64
CA LEU A 344 -21.81 -28.46 -37.60
C LEU A 344 -21.88 -29.78 -38.38
N THR A 345 -20.71 -30.35 -38.71
CA THR A 345 -20.62 -31.62 -39.45
C THR A 345 -20.91 -32.87 -38.61
N ASN A 346 -20.98 -32.74 -37.28
CA ASN A 346 -21.24 -33.86 -36.38
C ASN A 346 -22.76 -34.09 -36.18
N GLU A 347 -23.38 -34.76 -37.15
CA GLU A 347 -24.82 -35.08 -37.14
C GLU A 347 -25.23 -35.98 -35.96
N HIS A 348 -24.33 -36.85 -35.53
CA HIS A 348 -24.59 -37.81 -34.45
C HIS A 348 -24.75 -37.10 -33.09
N LEU A 349 -23.82 -36.20 -32.74
CA LEU A 349 -23.93 -35.38 -31.53
C LEU A 349 -25.20 -34.52 -31.55
N LEU A 350 -25.54 -33.92 -32.70
CA LEU A 350 -26.77 -33.15 -32.86
C LEU A 350 -28.02 -34.00 -32.60
N HIS A 351 -28.02 -35.25 -33.06
CA HIS A 351 -29.09 -36.20 -32.80
C HIS A 351 -29.20 -36.56 -31.31
N CYS A 352 -28.08 -36.87 -30.64
CA CYS A 352 -28.05 -37.13 -29.20
C CYS A 352 -28.59 -35.96 -28.36
N LEU A 353 -28.20 -34.72 -28.69
CA LEU A 353 -28.70 -33.51 -28.02
C LEU A 353 -30.21 -33.30 -28.25
N ARG A 354 -30.71 -33.58 -29.46
CA ARG A 354 -32.15 -33.51 -29.77
C ARG A 354 -32.96 -34.54 -28.98
N GLN A 355 -32.42 -35.74 -28.78
CA GLN A 355 -33.06 -36.77 -27.95
C GLN A 355 -33.23 -36.31 -26.49
N LEU A 356 -32.20 -35.67 -25.91
CA LEU A 356 -32.24 -35.10 -24.56
C LEU A 356 -33.23 -33.93 -24.40
N ILE A 357 -33.39 -33.09 -25.43
CA ILE A 357 -34.32 -31.95 -25.40
C ILE A 357 -35.79 -32.41 -25.56
N GLY A 358 -36.01 -33.56 -26.21
CA GLY A 358 -37.33 -34.09 -26.53
C GLY A 358 -38.03 -33.37 -27.68
N SER A 359 -39.08 -33.99 -28.23
CA SER A 359 -39.92 -33.43 -29.31
C SER A 359 -40.92 -32.37 -28.81
N SER A 360 -40.82 -31.94 -27.55
CA SER A 360 -41.74 -30.98 -26.96
C SER A 360 -41.47 -29.57 -27.48
N GLN A 361 -42.26 -29.19 -28.47
CA GLN A 361 -42.55 -27.81 -28.87
C GLN A 361 -43.23 -26.97 -27.76
N SER A 362 -43.24 -27.40 -26.50
CA SER A 362 -43.82 -26.60 -25.42
C SER A 362 -42.82 -25.52 -24.98
N GLU A 363 -42.93 -24.37 -25.64
CA GLU A 363 -42.71 -23.07 -25.03
C GLU A 363 -43.57 -22.96 -23.75
N GLU A 364 -43.14 -23.55 -22.63
CA GLU A 364 -43.41 -22.91 -21.35
C GLU A 364 -42.32 -21.86 -21.15
N SER A 365 -42.38 -20.83 -21.98
CA SER A 365 -41.52 -19.65 -21.93
C SER A 365 -41.60 -19.04 -20.55
N ALA A 366 -40.44 -18.69 -19.98
CA ALA A 366 -40.41 -17.69 -18.91
C ALA A 366 -41.19 -16.47 -19.43
N LEU A 367 -42.29 -16.10 -18.76
CA LEU A 367 -43.10 -14.93 -19.11
C LEU A 367 -42.19 -13.77 -19.52
N THR A 368 -42.47 -13.15 -20.66
CA THR A 368 -41.70 -11.96 -21.08
C THR A 368 -41.87 -10.85 -20.04
N LEU A 369 -40.95 -9.87 -19.98
CA LEU A 369 -41.06 -8.78 -19.00
C LEU A 369 -42.40 -8.02 -19.12
N GLN A 370 -42.91 -7.89 -20.35
CA GLN A 370 -44.20 -7.27 -20.63
C GLN A 370 -45.36 -8.12 -20.10
N GLU A 371 -45.34 -9.44 -20.35
CA GLU A 371 -46.33 -10.37 -19.80
C GLU A 371 -46.30 -10.42 -18.27
N LEU A 372 -45.12 -10.32 -17.65
CA LEU A 372 -44.99 -10.20 -16.19
C LEU A 372 -45.65 -8.92 -15.68
N CYS A 373 -45.39 -7.77 -16.32
CA CYS A 373 -46.03 -6.49 -15.98
C CYS A 373 -47.56 -6.55 -16.14
N ASP A 374 -48.04 -7.18 -17.22
CA ASP A 374 -49.47 -7.34 -17.50
C ASP A 374 -50.14 -8.32 -16.53
N CYS A 375 -49.48 -9.42 -16.17
CA CYS A 375 -49.97 -10.38 -15.18
C CYS A 375 -50.08 -9.76 -13.77
N ILE A 376 -49.13 -8.90 -13.40
CA ILE A 376 -49.17 -8.14 -12.13
C ILE A 376 -50.30 -7.10 -12.16
N THR A 377 -50.47 -6.40 -13.28
CA THR A 377 -51.50 -5.35 -13.43
C THR A 377 -52.91 -5.93 -13.43
N ASN A 378 -53.09 -7.10 -14.06
CA ASN A 378 -54.38 -7.79 -14.18
C ASN A 378 -54.69 -8.72 -12.99
N GLY A 379 -53.84 -8.76 -11.95
CA GLY A 379 -54.07 -9.55 -10.73
C GLY A 379 -53.99 -11.08 -10.93
N LYS A 380 -53.40 -11.55 -12.04
CA LYS A 380 -53.23 -12.99 -12.34
C LYS A 380 -52.08 -13.64 -11.56
N LEU A 381 -51.13 -12.84 -11.11
CA LEU A 381 -50.05 -13.22 -10.21
C LEU A 381 -50.15 -12.37 -8.95
N ASP A 382 -49.82 -12.98 -7.81
CA ASP A 382 -49.65 -12.24 -6.56
C ASP A 382 -48.66 -11.10 -6.76
N GLU A 383 -49.05 -9.88 -6.37
CA GLU A 383 -48.31 -8.65 -6.68
C GLU A 383 -46.91 -8.68 -6.04
N GLU A 384 -46.75 -9.27 -4.85
CA GLU A 384 -45.45 -9.36 -4.18
C GLU A 384 -44.54 -10.39 -4.85
N ILE A 385 -45.08 -11.55 -5.22
CA ILE A 385 -44.34 -12.61 -5.93
C ILE A 385 -43.96 -12.15 -7.33
N GLY A 386 -44.88 -11.51 -8.05
CA GLY A 386 -44.67 -10.98 -9.40
C GLY A 386 -43.63 -9.86 -9.42
N MET A 387 -43.70 -8.91 -8.48
CA MET A 387 -42.71 -7.84 -8.37
C MET A 387 -41.32 -8.39 -7.98
N LYS A 388 -41.22 -9.38 -7.10
CA LYS A 388 -39.94 -10.06 -6.80
C LYS A 388 -39.34 -10.73 -8.03
N LYS A 389 -40.16 -11.39 -8.85
CA LYS A 389 -39.72 -12.00 -10.13
C LYS A 389 -39.24 -10.93 -11.12
N LEU A 390 -39.94 -9.80 -11.21
CA LEU A 390 -39.57 -8.68 -12.09
C LEU A 390 -38.23 -8.05 -11.69
N ILE A 391 -38.02 -7.81 -10.39
CA ILE A 391 -36.81 -7.18 -9.83
C ILE A 391 -35.56 -8.03 -9.99
N ARG A 392 -35.69 -9.36 -9.93
CA ARG A 392 -34.56 -10.26 -10.20
C ARG A 392 -34.04 -10.17 -11.63
N ARG A 393 -34.84 -9.68 -12.58
CA ARG A 393 -34.48 -9.49 -14.00
C ARG A 393 -34.09 -8.05 -14.34
N TYR A 394 -33.61 -7.26 -13.38
CA TYR A 394 -33.31 -5.84 -13.59
C TYR A 394 -32.35 -5.53 -14.75
N LYS A 395 -31.43 -6.44 -15.10
CA LYS A 395 -30.50 -6.28 -16.24
C LYS A 395 -31.19 -6.25 -17.60
N GLU A 396 -32.41 -6.78 -17.68
CA GLU A 396 -33.22 -6.86 -18.90
C GLU A 396 -34.22 -5.68 -19.02
N TRP A 397 -34.30 -4.80 -18.00
CA TRP A 397 -35.28 -3.73 -17.97
C TRP A 397 -34.97 -2.60 -18.95
N ASP A 398 -36.02 -2.09 -19.58
CA ASP A 398 -36.02 -0.81 -20.27
C ASP A 398 -36.64 0.30 -19.39
N LEU A 399 -36.71 1.52 -19.93
CA LEU A 399 -37.34 2.67 -19.26
C LEU A 399 -38.83 2.47 -18.98
N SER A 400 -39.53 1.65 -19.77
CA SER A 400 -40.96 1.40 -19.60
C SER A 400 -41.23 0.53 -18.37
N VAL A 401 -40.45 -0.53 -18.19
CA VAL A 401 -40.47 -1.44 -17.03
C VAL A 401 -40.02 -0.69 -15.78
N LEU A 402 -38.97 0.14 -15.86
CA LEU A 402 -38.54 0.98 -14.73
C LEU A 402 -39.64 1.96 -14.29
N ASN A 403 -40.33 2.60 -15.25
CA ASN A 403 -41.45 3.50 -14.95
C ASN A 403 -42.61 2.74 -14.29
N PHE A 404 -42.91 1.52 -14.74
CA PHE A 404 -43.89 0.63 -14.09
C PHE A 404 -43.50 0.33 -12.63
N VAL A 405 -42.26 -0.11 -12.40
CA VAL A 405 -41.74 -0.39 -11.05
C VAL A 405 -41.77 0.86 -10.16
N SER A 406 -41.45 2.03 -10.71
CA SER A 406 -41.48 3.31 -9.98
C SER A 406 -42.88 3.73 -9.52
N ARG A 407 -43.95 3.23 -10.17
CA ARG A 407 -45.35 3.47 -9.78
C ARG A 407 -45.84 2.47 -8.74
N LYS A 408 -45.23 1.29 -8.67
CA LYS A 408 -45.60 0.17 -7.78
C LYS A 408 -44.69 0.03 -6.55
N THR A 409 -44.10 1.15 -6.09
CA THR A 409 -43.11 1.19 -4.99
C THR A 409 -43.61 0.71 -3.63
N LYS A 410 -44.92 0.56 -3.45
CA LYS A 410 -45.55 0.00 -2.24
C LYS A 410 -45.40 -1.52 -2.13
N ALA A 411 -45.26 -2.22 -3.26
CA ALA A 411 -45.06 -3.66 -3.32
C ALA A 411 -43.58 -4.07 -3.14
N LEU A 412 -42.68 -3.10 -3.01
CA LEU A 412 -41.24 -3.32 -2.87
C LEU A 412 -40.81 -3.28 -1.40
N ASN A 413 -40.11 -4.31 -0.94
CA ASN A 413 -39.43 -4.28 0.34
C ASN A 413 -38.10 -3.50 0.25
N GLU A 414 -37.40 -3.33 1.38
CA GLU A 414 -36.15 -2.57 1.42
C GLU A 414 -35.03 -3.20 0.56
N LYS A 415 -34.92 -4.53 0.52
CA LYS A 415 -33.92 -5.24 -0.32
C LYS A 415 -34.19 -5.03 -1.80
N ASP A 416 -35.47 -5.03 -2.18
CA ASP A 416 -35.92 -4.83 -3.55
C ASP A 416 -35.57 -3.42 -4.06
N ILE A 417 -35.67 -2.40 -3.20
CA ILE A 417 -35.27 -1.03 -3.53
C ILE A 417 -33.74 -0.93 -3.69
N GLY A 418 -32.98 -1.70 -2.92
CA GLY A 418 -31.53 -1.81 -3.08
C GLY A 418 -31.11 -2.20 -4.50
N ILE A 419 -31.91 -3.05 -5.17
CA ILE A 419 -31.66 -3.50 -6.54
C ILE A 419 -31.83 -2.36 -7.57
N LEU A 420 -32.58 -1.30 -7.25
CA LEU A 420 -32.66 -0.12 -8.13
C LEU A 420 -31.31 0.61 -8.24
N PHE A 421 -30.48 0.58 -7.20
CA PHE A 421 -29.13 1.12 -7.28
C PHE A 421 -28.21 0.24 -8.13
N GLU A 422 -28.36 -1.09 -8.04
CA GLU A 422 -27.64 -2.02 -8.92
C GLU A 422 -28.06 -1.85 -10.39
N TYR A 423 -29.35 -1.57 -10.63
CA TYR A 423 -29.84 -1.20 -11.95
C TYR A 423 -29.21 0.10 -12.47
N LEU A 424 -29.14 1.15 -11.65
CA LEU A 424 -28.44 2.38 -12.06
C LEU A 424 -26.97 2.09 -12.39
N ARG A 425 -26.27 1.31 -11.57
CA ARG A 425 -24.88 0.92 -11.85
C ARG A 425 -24.74 0.15 -13.18
N TYR A 426 -25.67 -0.76 -13.46
CA TYR A 426 -25.72 -1.50 -14.73
C TYR A 426 -25.93 -0.57 -15.94
N VAL A 427 -26.89 0.34 -15.86
CA VAL A 427 -27.20 1.32 -16.91
C VAL A 427 -26.02 2.26 -17.15
N PHE A 428 -25.39 2.77 -16.10
CA PHE A 428 -24.22 3.64 -16.24
C PHE A 428 -22.98 2.90 -16.74
N GLY A 429 -22.86 1.61 -16.42
CA GLY A 429 -21.77 0.74 -16.81
C GLY A 429 -21.80 0.14 -18.21
N THR A 430 -22.94 0.23 -18.90
CA THR A 430 -23.08 -0.27 -20.27
C THR A 430 -22.97 0.90 -21.28
N HIS A 431 -22.33 0.64 -22.42
CA HIS A 431 -22.21 1.61 -23.52
C HIS A 431 -23.46 1.70 -24.39
N THR A 432 -24.47 0.85 -24.12
CA THR A 432 -25.68 0.72 -24.95
C THR A 432 -26.73 1.80 -24.69
N HIS A 433 -26.66 2.51 -23.57
CA HIS A 433 -27.67 3.50 -23.17
C HIS A 433 -27.18 4.92 -23.45
N THR A 434 -28.06 5.77 -23.97
CA THR A 434 -27.78 7.20 -24.22
C THR A 434 -27.73 8.01 -22.92
N TYR A 435 -27.10 9.19 -22.94
CA TYR A 435 -27.04 10.08 -21.77
C TYR A 435 -28.44 10.46 -21.25
N GLU A 436 -29.40 10.71 -22.15
CA GLU A 436 -30.78 11.04 -21.75
C GLU A 436 -31.48 9.89 -21.03
N GLU A 437 -31.27 8.65 -21.49
CA GLU A 437 -31.84 7.46 -20.85
C GLU A 437 -31.23 7.22 -19.48
N LYS A 438 -29.90 7.37 -19.36
CA LYS A 438 -29.17 7.31 -18.08
C LYS A 438 -29.70 8.35 -17.10
N HIS A 439 -29.92 9.58 -17.55
CA HIS A 439 -30.45 10.67 -16.73
C HIS A 439 -31.91 10.45 -16.32
N LYS A 440 -32.78 9.98 -17.23
CA LYS A 440 -34.17 9.64 -16.93
C LYS A 440 -34.27 8.48 -15.93
N ALA A 441 -33.44 7.45 -16.07
CA ALA A 441 -33.34 6.35 -15.13
C ALA A 441 -32.95 6.84 -13.73
N TYR A 442 -31.93 7.71 -13.65
CA TYR A 442 -31.52 8.36 -12.40
C TYR A 442 -32.66 9.13 -11.73
N ILE A 443 -33.39 9.97 -12.47
CA ILE A 443 -34.52 10.74 -11.93
C ILE A 443 -35.62 9.82 -11.37
N LEU A 444 -35.94 8.74 -12.08
CA LEU A 444 -36.98 7.79 -11.65
C LEU A 444 -36.58 7.08 -10.35
N VAL A 445 -35.34 6.59 -10.25
CA VAL A 445 -34.83 5.95 -9.03
C VAL A 445 -34.73 6.96 -7.88
N LEU A 446 -34.29 8.18 -8.15
CA LEU A 446 -34.25 9.26 -7.15
C LEU A 446 -35.64 9.58 -6.60
N LYS A 447 -36.66 9.61 -7.46
CA LYS A 447 -38.07 9.82 -7.05
C LYS A 447 -38.55 8.70 -6.13
N VAL A 448 -38.21 7.44 -6.42
CA VAL A 448 -38.51 6.30 -5.54
C VAL A 448 -37.81 6.47 -4.19
N LEU A 449 -36.54 6.87 -4.18
CA LEU A 449 -35.76 7.05 -2.96
C LEU A 449 -36.32 8.18 -2.08
N LEU A 450 -36.71 9.31 -2.67
CA LEU A 450 -37.28 10.45 -1.96
C LEU A 450 -38.63 10.12 -1.29
N GLN A 451 -39.40 9.18 -1.84
CA GLN A 451 -40.66 8.71 -1.24
C GLN A 451 -40.46 7.87 0.03
N LYS A 452 -39.24 7.37 0.29
CA LYS A 452 -38.96 6.52 1.46
C LYS A 452 -38.70 7.36 2.71
N ARG A 453 -38.90 6.73 3.87
CA ARG A 453 -38.57 7.33 5.17
C ARG A 453 -37.05 7.51 5.27
N LEU A 454 -36.61 8.58 5.94
CA LEU A 454 -35.19 8.93 6.06
C LEU A 454 -34.31 7.80 6.62
N PRO A 455 -34.71 7.03 7.66
CA PRO A 455 -33.91 5.90 8.14
C PRO A 455 -33.70 4.80 7.08
N THR A 456 -34.74 4.48 6.29
CA THR A 456 -34.64 3.52 5.19
C THR A 456 -33.72 4.04 4.09
N MET A 457 -33.85 5.31 3.69
CA MET A 457 -32.94 5.94 2.72
C MET A 457 -31.49 5.90 3.20
N TYR A 458 -31.25 6.23 4.46
CA TYR A 458 -29.93 6.18 5.07
C TYR A 458 -29.34 4.75 5.02
N HIS A 459 -30.12 3.74 5.42
CA HIS A 459 -29.69 2.34 5.39
C HIS A 459 -29.34 1.86 3.98
N LEU A 460 -30.15 2.23 2.99
CA LEU A 460 -29.93 1.88 1.59
C LEU A 460 -28.65 2.50 1.02
N VAL A 461 -28.43 3.81 1.25
CA VAL A 461 -27.21 4.49 0.81
C VAL A 461 -25.97 3.94 1.51
N LEU A 462 -26.09 3.59 2.80
CA LEU A 462 -25.03 2.94 3.57
C LEU A 462 -24.65 1.58 2.96
N GLN A 463 -25.62 0.73 2.64
CA GLN A 463 -25.37 -0.57 2.00
C GLN A 463 -24.77 -0.42 0.59
N TYR A 464 -25.27 0.53 -0.20
CA TYR A 464 -24.71 0.83 -1.52
C TYR A 464 -23.25 1.27 -1.42
N THR A 465 -22.95 2.18 -0.48
CA THR A 465 -21.59 2.66 -0.22
C THR A 465 -20.67 1.52 0.18
N LEU A 466 -21.09 0.63 1.09
CA LEU A 466 -20.30 -0.53 1.51
C LEU A 466 -19.92 -1.44 0.33
N ARG A 467 -20.84 -1.67 -0.61
CA ARG A 467 -20.59 -2.56 -1.76
C ARG A 467 -19.77 -1.93 -2.87
N HIS A 468 -19.95 -0.63 -3.11
CA HIS A 468 -19.46 0.04 -4.32
C HIS A 468 -18.57 1.25 -4.04
N PHE A 469 -17.94 1.32 -2.86
CA PHE A 469 -17.07 2.44 -2.50
C PHE A 469 -15.93 2.68 -3.51
N HIS A 470 -15.32 1.60 -4.03
CA HIS A 470 -14.19 1.68 -4.97
C HIS A 470 -14.59 1.68 -6.47
N ASP A 471 -15.77 1.15 -6.84
CA ASP A 471 -16.27 1.10 -8.24
C ASP A 471 -17.67 1.74 -8.33
N ASN A 472 -17.75 3.04 -7.98
CA ASN A 472 -18.98 3.79 -8.06
C ASN A 472 -19.16 4.45 -9.44
N ARG A 473 -20.00 3.85 -10.28
CA ARG A 473 -20.28 4.35 -11.64
C ARG A 473 -21.17 5.59 -11.70
N LEU A 474 -21.74 6.00 -10.56
CA LEU A 474 -22.60 7.20 -10.47
C LEU A 474 -21.79 8.50 -10.33
N GLU A 475 -20.48 8.43 -10.17
CA GLU A 475 -19.59 9.60 -10.03
C GLU A 475 -19.71 10.57 -11.20
N TYR A 476 -20.06 10.09 -12.40
CA TYR A 476 -20.29 10.94 -13.57
C TYR A 476 -21.43 11.98 -13.39
N LEU A 477 -22.38 11.72 -12.48
CA LEU A 477 -23.46 12.66 -12.15
C LEU A 477 -23.09 13.60 -11.00
N PHE A 478 -21.92 13.42 -10.37
CA PHE A 478 -21.50 14.22 -9.23
C PHE A 478 -20.96 15.58 -9.65
N ASP A 479 -21.48 16.64 -9.03
CA ASP A 479 -21.02 18.01 -9.22
C ASP A 479 -20.31 18.50 -7.94
N SER A 480 -18.98 18.51 -8.00
CA SER A 480 -18.11 18.93 -6.90
C SER A 480 -18.36 20.39 -6.48
N GLU A 481 -18.63 21.29 -7.42
CA GLU A 481 -18.75 22.72 -7.11
C GLU A 481 -20.10 23.02 -6.43
N ASN A 482 -21.17 22.36 -6.88
CA ASN A 482 -22.47 22.45 -6.20
C ASN A 482 -22.44 21.82 -4.80
N PHE A 483 -21.75 20.69 -4.63
CA PHE A 483 -21.54 20.11 -3.31
C PHE A 483 -20.75 21.06 -2.38
N LYS A 484 -19.69 21.68 -2.88
CA LYS A 484 -18.86 22.65 -2.13
C LYS A 484 -19.69 23.85 -1.66
N ARG A 485 -20.43 24.50 -2.55
CA ARG A 485 -21.34 25.62 -2.21
C ARG A 485 -22.42 25.22 -1.20
N PHE A 486 -22.92 23.99 -1.31
CA PHE A 486 -23.89 23.47 -0.36
C PHE A 486 -23.28 23.36 1.04
N ILE A 487 -22.07 22.79 1.18
CA ILE A 487 -21.38 22.70 2.48
C ILE A 487 -20.98 24.07 3.04
N GLU A 488 -20.51 24.99 2.19
CA GLU A 488 -20.19 26.38 2.53
C GLU A 488 -21.35 27.11 3.22
N SER A 489 -22.60 26.75 2.92
CA SER A 489 -23.79 27.33 3.57
C SER A 489 -24.01 26.87 5.02
N ASN A 490 -23.01 26.25 5.64
CA ASN A 490 -23.01 25.75 7.02
C ASN A 490 -24.19 24.81 7.33
N VAL A 491 -24.21 23.68 6.61
CA VAL A 491 -25.34 22.73 6.60
C VAL A 491 -25.60 22.12 7.98
N ASN A 492 -26.85 22.20 8.43
CA ASN A 492 -27.30 21.49 9.62
C ASN A 492 -27.81 20.09 9.28
N MET A 493 -27.03 19.04 9.58
CA MET A 493 -27.41 17.65 9.28
C MET A 493 -28.61 17.11 10.11
N HIS A 494 -29.10 17.85 11.10
CA HIS A 494 -30.36 17.50 11.76
C HIS A 494 -31.60 17.87 10.93
N ASP A 495 -31.46 18.80 10.01
CA ASP A 495 -32.51 19.09 9.04
C ASP A 495 -32.64 17.89 8.10
N GLN A 496 -33.84 17.30 8.07
CA GLN A 496 -34.10 16.08 7.31
C GLN A 496 -33.89 16.27 5.82
N ASP A 497 -34.22 17.43 5.27
CA ASP A 497 -34.07 17.71 3.84
C ASP A 497 -32.60 17.89 3.48
N LYS A 498 -31.86 18.60 4.34
CA LYS A 498 -30.41 18.72 4.18
C LYS A 498 -29.71 17.38 4.29
N LEU A 499 -30.14 16.51 5.21
CA LEU A 499 -29.58 15.17 5.35
C LEU A 499 -29.87 14.30 4.12
N ARG A 500 -31.09 14.38 3.55
CA ARG A 500 -31.42 13.70 2.29
C ARG A 500 -30.51 14.15 1.15
N ILE A 501 -30.24 15.45 1.04
CA ILE A 501 -29.32 15.99 0.04
C ILE A 501 -27.90 15.43 0.22
N ILE A 502 -27.40 15.40 1.45
CA ILE A 502 -26.07 14.81 1.74
C ILE A 502 -26.04 13.32 1.35
N LEU A 503 -27.07 12.55 1.69
CA LEU A 503 -27.16 11.14 1.32
C LEU A 503 -27.17 10.93 -0.19
N ILE A 504 -27.82 11.81 -0.96
CA ILE A 504 -27.78 11.79 -2.42
C ILE A 504 -26.35 12.05 -2.91
N PHE A 505 -25.66 13.06 -2.37
CA PHE A 505 -24.27 13.31 -2.71
C PHE A 505 -23.36 12.12 -2.36
N VAL A 506 -23.54 11.48 -1.20
CA VAL A 506 -22.78 10.27 -0.82
C VAL A 506 -23.05 9.12 -1.80
N MET A 507 -24.29 8.92 -2.25
CA MET A 507 -24.60 7.92 -3.26
C MET A 507 -23.89 8.19 -4.61
N LEU A 508 -23.81 9.47 -5.00
CA LEU A 508 -23.17 9.88 -6.26
C LEU A 508 -21.64 9.78 -6.22
N ASN A 509 -21.00 10.26 -5.16
CA ASN A 509 -19.56 10.13 -4.95
C ASN A 509 -19.23 9.99 -3.46
N PRO A 510 -19.21 8.75 -2.91
CA PRO A 510 -18.99 8.55 -1.48
C PRO A 510 -17.57 8.95 -1.06
N LYS A 511 -16.58 8.75 -1.94
CA LYS A 511 -15.18 9.05 -1.65
C LYS A 511 -14.96 10.55 -1.45
N GLU A 512 -15.34 11.37 -2.42
CA GLU A 512 -15.13 12.83 -2.33
C GLU A 512 -15.98 13.46 -1.22
N VAL A 513 -17.24 13.04 -1.09
CA VAL A 513 -18.18 13.61 -0.13
C VAL A 513 -17.78 13.28 1.31
N LEU A 514 -17.56 12.00 1.63
CA LEU A 514 -17.22 11.61 3.00
C LEU A 514 -15.85 12.14 3.42
N THR A 515 -14.88 12.18 2.49
CA THR A 515 -13.56 12.78 2.76
C THR A 515 -13.71 14.27 3.08
N THR A 516 -14.49 15.00 2.30
CA THR A 516 -14.76 16.43 2.55
C THR A 516 -15.41 16.64 3.91
N LEU A 517 -16.43 15.84 4.24
CA LEU A 517 -17.10 15.93 5.55
C LEU A 517 -16.12 15.66 6.70
N VAL A 518 -15.25 14.65 6.58
CA VAL A 518 -14.20 14.36 7.57
C VAL A 518 -13.22 15.53 7.69
N ARG A 519 -12.73 16.09 6.58
CA ARG A 519 -11.82 17.26 6.58
C ARG A 519 -12.44 18.47 7.28
N VAL A 520 -13.72 18.76 7.03
CA VAL A 520 -14.46 19.82 7.71
C VAL A 520 -14.57 19.52 9.22
N THR A 521 -14.86 18.27 9.62
CA THR A 521 -14.92 17.91 11.04
C THR A 521 -13.57 18.00 11.76
N MET A 522 -12.46 17.75 11.05
CA MET A 522 -11.10 17.92 11.56
C MET A 522 -10.67 19.39 11.65
N GLY A 523 -11.45 20.30 11.04
CA GLY A 523 -11.21 21.74 11.05
C GLY A 523 -10.22 22.21 9.99
N SER A 524 -10.34 21.69 8.76
CA SER A 524 -9.62 22.19 7.59
C SER A 524 -9.78 23.71 7.45
N THR A 525 -8.66 24.39 7.18
CA THR A 525 -8.59 25.84 6.97
C THR A 525 -8.69 26.25 5.51
N GLU A 526 -9.02 25.32 4.61
CA GLU A 526 -9.30 25.64 3.22
C GLU A 526 -10.32 26.80 3.16
N THR A 527 -10.09 27.76 2.26
CA THR A 527 -10.84 29.03 2.23
C THR A 527 -12.35 28.81 2.15
N LYS A 528 -12.78 27.75 1.43
CA LYS A 528 -14.17 27.32 1.30
C LYS A 528 -14.78 26.80 2.62
N TYR A 529 -13.99 26.21 3.51
CA TYR A 529 -14.50 25.54 4.72
C TYR A 529 -14.18 26.24 6.03
N ARG A 530 -13.39 27.32 5.99
CA ARG A 530 -12.87 28.03 7.19
C ARG A 530 -13.94 28.42 8.22
N ASN A 531 -15.18 28.66 7.78
CA ASN A 531 -16.29 29.09 8.64
C ASN A 531 -17.35 27.99 8.88
N VAL A 532 -17.12 26.77 8.40
CA VAL A 532 -18.05 25.65 8.55
C VAL A 532 -17.67 24.84 9.78
N MET A 533 -18.64 24.55 10.66
CA MET A 533 -18.39 23.76 11.86
C MET A 533 -19.55 22.83 12.16
N PHE A 534 -19.28 21.52 12.14
CA PHE A 534 -20.28 20.53 12.53
C PHE A 534 -20.34 20.36 14.05
N LYS A 535 -21.57 20.35 14.58
CA LYS A 535 -21.83 20.11 16.01
C LYS A 535 -21.72 18.62 16.31
N ARG A 536 -21.30 18.25 17.53
CA ARG A 536 -21.17 16.84 17.96
C ARG A 536 -22.35 15.93 17.61
N PRO A 537 -23.63 16.33 17.82
CA PRO A 537 -24.77 15.50 17.45
C PRO A 537 -24.87 15.16 15.95
N GLN A 538 -24.33 16.02 15.08
CA GLN A 538 -24.29 15.79 13.63
C GLN A 538 -23.25 14.71 13.24
N LEU A 539 -22.22 14.49 14.07
CA LEU A 539 -21.24 13.41 13.85
C LEU A 539 -21.86 12.02 13.97
N ALA A 540 -23.00 11.88 14.66
CA ALA A 540 -23.72 10.61 14.75
C ALA A 540 -24.20 10.11 13.37
N TYR A 541 -24.50 11.03 12.45
CA TYR A 541 -24.84 10.69 11.06
C TYR A 541 -23.65 10.04 10.33
N LEU A 542 -22.44 10.55 10.55
CA LEU A 542 -21.23 10.02 9.91
C LEU A 542 -20.81 8.68 10.53
N HIS A 543 -21.11 8.45 11.81
CA HIS A 543 -20.61 7.31 12.57
C HIS A 543 -20.85 5.96 11.88
N ALA A 544 -22.06 5.68 11.36
CA ALA A 544 -22.31 4.40 10.72
C ALA A 544 -21.53 4.23 9.40
N PHE A 545 -21.28 5.30 8.65
CA PHE A 545 -20.39 5.27 7.48
C PHE A 545 -18.93 5.02 7.91
N LEU A 546 -18.46 5.76 8.91
CA LEU A 546 -17.08 5.70 9.39
C LEU A 546 -16.70 4.32 9.99
N THR A 547 -17.69 3.57 10.50
CA THR A 547 -17.49 2.21 11.03
C THR A 547 -17.60 1.10 10.00
N LEU A 548 -17.93 1.40 8.74
CA LEU A 548 -17.94 0.40 7.66
C LEU A 548 -16.56 -0.22 7.48
N LYS A 549 -16.50 -1.56 7.39
CA LYS A 549 -15.28 -2.29 7.04
C LYS A 549 -15.20 -2.41 5.53
N LEU A 550 -14.19 -1.80 4.92
CA LEU A 550 -13.90 -1.94 3.49
C LEU A 550 -13.11 -3.23 3.25
N ASP A 551 -12.12 -3.51 4.11
CA ASP A 551 -11.20 -4.63 4.00
C ASP A 551 -11.04 -5.33 5.35
N ASN A 552 -10.37 -6.50 5.38
CA ASN A 552 -10.11 -7.24 6.62
C ASN A 552 -9.26 -6.45 7.66
N GLN A 553 -8.57 -5.38 7.25
CA GLN A 553 -7.67 -4.62 8.12
C GLN A 553 -8.06 -3.15 8.36
N ASN A 554 -8.87 -2.52 7.47
CA ASN A 554 -9.16 -1.09 7.53
C ASN A 554 -10.68 -0.79 7.50
N ASN A 555 -11.12 0.08 8.40
CA ASN A 555 -12.44 0.71 8.32
C ASN A 555 -12.39 1.94 7.40
N LEU A 556 -13.57 2.40 6.96
CA LEU A 556 -13.70 3.57 6.09
C LEU A 556 -13.07 4.82 6.71
N LEU A 557 -13.18 5.02 8.03
CA LEU A 557 -12.54 6.14 8.72
C LEU A 557 -11.01 6.17 8.49
N THR A 558 -10.34 5.01 8.59
CA THR A 558 -8.89 4.90 8.35
C THR A 558 -8.53 5.32 6.93
N TYR A 559 -9.31 4.86 5.94
CA TYR A 559 -9.14 5.26 4.55
C TYR A 559 -9.27 6.78 4.37
N LEU A 560 -10.34 7.37 4.92
CA LEU A 560 -10.63 8.80 4.78
C LEU A 560 -9.57 9.68 5.48
N LEU A 561 -9.07 9.25 6.65
CA LEU A 561 -8.00 9.95 7.36
C LEU A 561 -6.67 9.92 6.60
N ASN A 562 -6.34 8.76 6.00
CA ASN A 562 -5.14 8.63 5.16
C ASN A 562 -5.27 9.43 3.87
N ASP A 563 -6.45 9.44 3.23
CA ASP A 563 -6.72 10.27 2.05
C ASP A 563 -6.62 11.76 2.39
N ALA A 564 -7.19 12.19 3.51
CA ALA A 564 -7.05 13.55 4.00
C ALA A 564 -5.58 13.91 4.26
N TRP A 565 -4.80 13.04 4.89
CA TRP A 565 -3.38 13.32 5.12
C TRP A 565 -2.57 13.46 3.82
N GLN A 566 -2.85 12.64 2.81
CA GLN A 566 -2.09 12.60 1.55
C GLN A 566 -2.48 13.73 0.58
N HIS A 567 -3.77 14.08 0.50
CA HIS A 567 -4.31 14.96 -0.52
C HIS A 567 -4.79 16.33 0.01
N ASP A 568 -4.86 16.53 1.32
CA ASP A 568 -5.18 17.84 1.92
C ASP A 568 -3.90 18.63 2.22
N HIS A 569 -3.74 19.76 1.55
CA HIS A 569 -2.62 20.68 1.79
C HIS A 569 -2.97 21.82 2.77
N SER A 570 -4.22 21.90 3.24
CA SER A 570 -4.66 22.88 4.23
C SER A 570 -4.15 22.56 5.65
N THR A 571 -4.12 23.56 6.54
CA THR A 571 -3.84 23.32 7.96
C THR A 571 -5.12 22.93 8.70
N TRP A 572 -4.98 22.19 9.80
CA TRP A 572 -6.10 21.77 10.64
C TRP A 572 -6.17 22.55 11.94
N CYS A 573 -7.38 22.85 12.39
CA CYS A 573 -7.61 23.40 13.73
C CYS A 573 -7.42 22.31 14.78
N TYR A 574 -6.29 22.36 15.51
CA TYR A 574 -5.93 21.37 16.54
C TYR A 574 -7.08 21.02 17.51
N LYS A 575 -7.81 22.02 18.00
CA LYS A 575 -8.92 21.79 18.95
C LYS A 575 -10.06 20.97 18.35
N GLN A 576 -10.36 21.19 17.06
CA GLN A 576 -11.41 20.45 16.36
C GLN A 576 -10.94 19.04 16.02
N PHE A 577 -9.70 18.91 15.50
CA PHE A 577 -9.05 17.63 15.28
C PHE A 577 -9.03 16.77 16.55
N GLU A 578 -8.54 17.31 17.68
CA GLU A 578 -8.48 16.58 18.95
C GLU A 578 -9.88 16.15 19.42
N ALA A 579 -10.88 17.05 19.32
CA ALA A 579 -12.25 16.73 19.71
C ALA A 579 -12.83 15.60 18.85
N PHE A 580 -12.67 15.68 17.53
CA PHE A 580 -13.14 14.66 16.59
C PHE A 580 -12.48 13.30 16.86
N MET A 581 -11.16 13.25 16.97
CA MET A 581 -10.43 12.01 17.20
C MET A 581 -10.78 11.37 18.55
N ASN A 582 -10.94 12.19 19.61
CA ASN A 582 -11.40 11.70 20.91
C ASN A 582 -12.84 11.16 20.86
N ASP A 583 -13.74 11.81 20.11
CA ASP A 583 -15.12 11.35 19.93
C ASP A 583 -15.15 10.02 19.15
N MET A 584 -14.30 9.85 18.12
CA MET A 584 -14.16 8.59 17.37
C MET A 584 -13.65 7.43 18.24
N LEU A 585 -12.67 7.69 19.11
CA LEU A 585 -12.17 6.69 20.08
C LEU A 585 -13.24 6.34 21.13
N LYS A 586 -13.94 7.35 21.67
CA LYS A 586 -14.98 7.16 22.69
C LYS A 586 -16.17 6.35 22.15
N ASN A 587 -16.56 6.61 20.91
CA ASN A 587 -17.66 5.93 20.23
C ASN A 587 -17.23 4.62 19.55
N LYS A 588 -16.01 4.14 19.81
CA LYS A 588 -15.44 2.90 19.24
C LYS A 588 -15.53 2.82 17.70
N ALA A 589 -15.45 3.97 17.02
CA ALA A 589 -15.40 4.00 15.57
C ALA A 589 -14.04 3.47 15.07
N ILE A 590 -12.98 3.74 15.82
CA ILE A 590 -11.63 3.22 15.64
C ILE A 590 -11.04 2.89 17.02
N THR A 591 -10.20 1.87 17.12
CA THR A 591 -9.47 1.59 18.36
C THR A 591 -8.19 2.43 18.44
N ALA A 592 -7.62 2.59 19.65
CA ALA A 592 -6.36 3.31 19.80
C ALA A 592 -5.20 2.60 19.07
N ASP A 593 -5.22 1.26 19.04
CA ASP A 593 -4.23 0.45 18.34
C ASP A 593 -4.32 0.65 16.81
N ASP A 594 -5.53 0.57 16.25
CA ASP A 594 -5.75 0.77 14.80
C ASP A 594 -5.42 2.20 14.38
N LEU A 595 -5.76 3.19 15.22
CA LEU A 595 -5.45 4.59 14.95
C LEU A 595 -3.92 4.83 14.87
N LEU A 596 -3.16 4.23 15.80
CA LEU A 596 -1.70 4.32 15.77
C LEU A 596 -1.13 3.57 14.56
N ASN A 597 -1.51 2.31 14.38
CA ASN A 597 -0.93 1.43 13.37
C ASN A 597 -1.28 1.87 11.94
N ASN A 598 -2.54 2.24 11.69
CA ASN A 598 -3.07 2.39 10.33
C ASN A 598 -3.20 3.85 9.88
N VAL A 599 -3.09 4.82 10.79
CA VAL A 599 -3.15 6.26 10.45
C VAL A 599 -1.89 6.99 10.90
N TYR A 600 -1.58 7.01 12.20
CA TYR A 600 -0.52 7.89 12.70
C TYR A 600 0.90 7.43 12.34
N ILE A 601 1.19 6.13 12.35
CA ILE A 601 2.48 5.62 11.86
C ILE A 601 2.67 5.92 10.36
N PRO A 602 1.68 5.69 9.48
CA PRO A 602 1.72 6.16 8.08
C PRO A 602 1.94 7.67 7.92
N CYS A 603 1.39 8.52 8.79
CA CYS A 603 1.67 9.96 8.75
C CYS A 603 3.17 10.28 8.92
N LEU A 604 3.91 9.45 9.67
CA LEU A 604 5.34 9.61 9.89
C LEU A 604 6.20 9.17 8.68
N THR A 605 5.70 8.29 7.81
CA THR A 605 6.47 7.80 6.65
C THR A 605 6.40 8.72 5.43
N SER A 606 5.36 9.53 5.30
CA SER A 606 5.18 10.43 4.15
C SER A 606 6.30 11.46 4.03
N ALA A 607 6.83 11.66 2.82
CA ALA A 607 7.82 12.70 2.55
C ALA A 607 7.21 14.11 2.47
N ILE A 608 5.95 14.21 2.01
CA ILE A 608 5.22 15.48 1.86
C ILE A 608 4.19 15.58 2.98
N PHE A 609 4.23 16.66 3.76
CA PHE A 609 3.33 16.86 4.90
C PHE A 609 3.26 18.32 5.32
N ASN A 610 2.19 18.67 6.03
CA ASN A 610 2.03 19.96 6.68
C ASN A 610 2.54 19.88 8.14
N TYR A 611 3.42 20.81 8.53
CA TYR A 611 4.05 20.84 9.85
C TYR A 611 3.02 21.03 10.98
N THR A 612 2.00 21.87 10.78
CA THR A 612 0.95 22.13 11.77
C THR A 612 0.05 20.91 11.96
N ASN A 613 -0.25 20.19 10.89
CA ASN A 613 -1.05 18.97 10.95
C ASN A 613 -0.26 17.85 11.63
N LEU A 614 1.03 17.72 11.32
CA LEU A 614 1.91 16.77 12.00
C LEU A 614 2.00 17.06 13.50
N LEU A 615 2.11 18.33 13.88
CA LEU A 615 2.11 18.72 15.29
C LEU A 615 0.83 18.29 15.99
N SER A 616 -0.32 18.49 15.34
CA SER A 616 -1.63 18.05 15.87
C SER A 616 -1.68 16.53 16.08
N VAL A 617 -1.15 15.75 15.13
CA VAL A 617 -1.05 14.28 15.23
C VAL A 617 -0.12 13.87 16.37
N LEU A 618 1.06 14.48 16.50
CA LEU A 618 2.02 14.15 17.58
C LEU A 618 1.45 14.48 18.97
N ILE A 619 0.78 15.62 19.13
CA ILE A 619 0.14 15.99 20.40
C ILE A 619 -0.93 14.96 20.77
N HIS A 620 -1.78 14.56 19.82
CA HIS A 620 -2.83 13.58 20.07
C HIS A 620 -2.26 12.18 20.35
N MET A 621 -1.23 11.77 19.60
CA MET A 621 -0.49 10.54 19.84
C MET A 621 0.06 10.49 21.27
N TYR A 622 0.71 11.56 21.73
CA TYR A 622 1.20 11.67 23.10
C TYR A 622 0.05 11.57 24.12
N SER A 623 -1.10 12.21 23.86
CA SER A 623 -2.30 12.13 24.70
C SER A 623 -2.84 10.70 24.81
N ILE A 624 -2.93 9.97 23.69
CA ILE A 624 -3.35 8.55 23.66
C ILE A 624 -2.40 7.69 24.51
N LEU A 625 -1.09 7.80 24.27
CA LEU A 625 -0.07 7.02 24.98
C LEU A 625 -0.09 7.30 26.49
N ARG A 626 -0.20 8.58 26.87
CA ARG A 626 -0.29 9.00 28.27
C ARG A 626 -1.54 8.46 28.97
N LYS A 627 -2.68 8.38 28.27
CA LYS A 627 -3.94 7.81 28.79
C LYS A 627 -3.88 6.28 28.93
N LYS A 628 -2.86 5.61 28.40
CA LYS A 628 -2.65 4.14 28.45
C LYS A 628 -3.85 3.35 27.92
N ILE A 629 -4.48 3.84 26.84
CA ILE A 629 -5.62 3.18 26.19
C ILE A 629 -5.20 2.21 25.06
N CYS A 630 -3.90 2.13 24.74
CA CYS A 630 -3.33 1.18 23.79
C CYS A 630 -3.15 -0.21 24.42
N THR A 631 -3.17 -1.25 23.59
CA THR A 631 -2.93 -2.64 23.99
C THR A 631 -1.63 -3.17 23.39
N HIS A 632 -1.36 -4.47 23.59
CA HIS A 632 -0.20 -5.15 23.01
C HIS A 632 -0.23 -5.24 21.47
N ASN A 633 -1.36 -4.91 20.84
CA ASN A 633 -1.51 -4.88 19.37
C ASN A 633 -0.88 -3.64 18.72
N THR A 634 -0.56 -2.58 19.48
CA THR A 634 0.16 -1.43 18.93
C THR A 634 1.58 -1.83 18.53
N ASN A 635 1.99 -1.52 17.29
CA ASN A 635 3.34 -1.77 16.81
C ASN A 635 4.32 -0.69 17.30
N TYR A 636 4.70 -0.79 18.57
CA TYR A 636 5.59 0.18 19.22
C TYR A 636 6.99 0.26 18.59
N VAL A 637 7.51 -0.84 18.07
CA VAL A 637 8.82 -0.87 17.40
C VAL A 637 8.77 -0.03 16.13
N LEU A 638 7.78 -0.27 15.28
CA LEU A 638 7.59 0.51 14.05
C LEU A 638 7.35 1.99 14.36
N LEU A 639 6.57 2.29 15.41
CA LEU A 639 6.35 3.67 15.85
C LEU A 639 7.67 4.36 16.24
N ILE A 640 8.51 3.73 17.07
CA ILE A 640 9.82 4.28 17.47
C ILE A 640 10.70 4.51 16.23
N VAL A 641 10.78 3.51 15.35
CA VAL A 641 11.58 3.57 14.13
C VAL A 641 11.14 4.72 13.21
N GLN A 642 9.85 4.82 12.91
CA GLN A 642 9.34 5.84 11.99
C GLN A 642 9.36 7.23 12.60
N LEU A 643 9.08 7.37 13.90
CA LEU A 643 9.18 8.66 14.59
C LEU A 643 10.61 9.18 14.59
N THR A 644 11.60 8.33 14.89
CA THR A 644 13.01 8.74 14.87
C THR A 644 13.45 9.17 13.46
N LYS A 645 13.07 8.41 12.43
CA LYS A 645 13.33 8.77 11.02
C LYS A 645 12.67 10.09 10.65
N LYS A 646 11.42 10.31 11.08
CA LYS A 646 10.66 11.51 10.78
C LYS A 646 11.26 12.74 11.46
N MET A 647 11.64 12.63 12.73
CA MET A 647 12.36 13.69 13.47
C MET A 647 13.66 14.06 12.76
N SER A 648 14.46 13.07 12.36
CA SER A 648 15.69 13.29 11.60
C SER A 648 15.45 14.00 10.26
N MET A 649 14.38 13.65 9.56
CA MET A 649 13.99 14.31 8.32
C MET A 649 13.59 15.78 8.55
N ILE A 650 12.78 16.03 9.59
CA ILE A 650 12.30 17.38 9.93
C ILE A 650 13.47 18.31 10.30
N ARG A 651 14.47 17.78 11.01
CA ARG A 651 15.66 18.50 11.47
C ARG A 651 16.49 19.12 10.34
N LYS A 652 16.50 18.49 9.15
CA LYS A 652 17.16 19.00 7.95
C LYS A 652 16.51 20.28 7.39
N CYS A 653 15.39 20.73 7.97
CA CYS A 653 14.77 22.06 7.84
C CYS A 653 14.89 22.74 6.48
N SER A 654 13.80 22.77 5.70
CA SER A 654 13.74 23.68 4.57
C SER A 654 13.81 25.13 5.05
N PRO A 655 14.53 26.03 4.35
CA PRO A 655 14.64 27.46 4.69
C PRO A 655 13.29 28.18 4.70
N ARG A 656 12.24 27.53 4.18
CA ARG A 656 10.85 28.03 4.16
C ARG A 656 10.13 27.97 5.50
N TYR A 657 10.61 27.20 6.47
CA TYR A 657 9.94 27.01 7.75
C TYR A 657 10.75 27.59 8.89
N LEU A 658 10.06 28.15 9.89
CA LEU A 658 10.69 28.66 11.10
C LEU A 658 11.23 27.50 11.95
N ARG A 659 12.43 27.68 12.50
CA ARG A 659 13.09 26.76 13.42
C ARG A 659 12.26 26.54 14.68
N ASN A 660 11.54 27.56 15.16
CA ASN A 660 10.61 27.39 16.29
C ASN A 660 9.53 26.31 16.03
N THR A 661 8.97 26.26 14.82
CA THR A 661 7.98 25.22 14.45
C THR A 661 8.62 23.83 14.46
N VAL A 662 9.86 23.71 13.98
CA VAL A 662 10.61 22.46 14.00
C VAL A 662 10.94 22.02 15.41
N ASN A 663 11.39 22.94 16.28
CA ASN A 663 11.68 22.65 17.68
C ASN A 663 10.46 22.06 18.40
N ASN A 664 9.27 22.64 18.19
CA ASN A 664 8.03 22.12 18.77
C ASN A 664 7.74 20.67 18.34
N LEU A 665 7.91 20.35 17.05
CA LEU A 665 7.73 18.98 16.55
C LEU A 665 8.73 18.01 17.17
N LEU A 666 10.01 18.40 17.23
CA LEU A 666 11.07 17.58 17.81
C LEU A 666 10.87 17.37 19.32
N ASP A 667 10.38 18.38 20.04
CA ASP A 667 10.07 18.28 21.46
C ASP A 667 8.94 17.27 21.72
N TYR A 668 7.83 17.33 20.96
CA TYR A 668 6.75 16.35 21.10
C TYR A 668 7.20 14.94 20.69
N GLY A 669 7.98 14.80 19.62
CA GLY A 669 8.58 13.52 19.22
C GLY A 669 9.47 12.94 20.32
N THR A 670 10.31 13.77 20.93
CA THR A 670 11.17 13.41 22.06
C THR A 670 10.36 12.99 23.28
N MET A 671 9.27 13.70 23.61
CA MET A 671 8.37 13.34 24.71
C MET A 671 7.73 11.97 24.49
N ILE A 672 7.30 11.68 23.26
CA ILE A 672 6.74 10.37 22.89
C ILE A 672 7.78 9.27 23.04
N LEU A 673 8.98 9.43 22.44
CA LEU A 673 10.06 8.45 22.55
C LEU A 673 10.43 8.17 24.01
N ASN A 674 10.62 9.22 24.82
CA ASN A 674 10.91 9.08 26.24
C ASN A 674 9.80 8.31 26.98
N PHE A 675 8.53 8.63 26.71
CA PHE A 675 7.41 7.92 27.31
C PHE A 675 7.40 6.43 26.93
N LEU A 676 7.63 6.12 25.65
CA LEU A 676 7.69 4.74 25.15
C LEU A 676 8.85 3.96 25.79
N PHE A 677 10.06 4.53 25.81
CA PHE A 677 11.21 3.87 26.42
C PHE A 677 11.05 3.69 27.92
N ILE A 678 10.43 4.62 28.65
CA ILE A 678 10.14 4.44 30.09
C ILE A 678 9.13 3.30 30.29
N THR A 679 8.07 3.26 29.47
CA THR A 679 6.91 2.39 29.73
C THR A 679 7.07 0.97 29.18
N LEU A 680 7.81 0.77 28.09
CA LEU A 680 7.84 -0.50 27.35
C LEU A 680 9.07 -1.36 27.70
N ASN A 681 8.86 -2.62 28.04
CA ASN A 681 9.95 -3.60 28.09
C ASN A 681 10.08 -4.30 26.74
N LEU A 682 11.07 -3.87 25.94
CA LEU A 682 11.29 -4.37 24.59
C LEU A 682 12.23 -5.59 24.60
N PRO A 683 11.89 -6.69 23.91
CA PRO A 683 12.80 -7.81 23.65
C PRO A 683 14.09 -7.39 22.93
N LEU A 684 15.15 -8.19 23.04
CA LEU A 684 16.47 -7.89 22.45
C LEU A 684 16.42 -7.71 20.91
N ASP A 685 15.64 -8.53 20.20
CA ASP A 685 15.52 -8.42 18.74
C ASP A 685 14.90 -7.08 18.31
N ASN A 686 13.87 -6.62 19.03
CA ASN A 686 13.24 -5.33 18.81
C ASN A 686 14.21 -4.18 19.13
N GLN A 687 15.09 -4.35 20.13
CA GLN A 687 16.14 -3.39 20.44
C GLN A 687 17.16 -3.29 19.30
N ASN A 688 17.57 -4.40 18.70
CA ASN A 688 18.50 -4.42 17.57
C ASN A 688 17.93 -3.70 16.34
N GLU A 689 16.64 -3.89 16.04
CA GLU A 689 15.97 -3.17 14.95
C GLU A 689 15.97 -1.65 15.18
N ILE A 690 15.71 -1.21 16.41
CA ILE A 690 15.75 0.20 16.80
C ILE A 690 17.18 0.75 16.71
N ILE A 691 18.20 0.00 17.15
CA ILE A 691 19.62 0.40 17.04
C ILE A 691 20.02 0.59 15.57
N PHE A 692 19.55 -0.28 14.68
CA PHE A 692 19.87 -0.22 13.26
C PHE A 692 19.45 1.12 12.61
N VAL A 693 18.40 1.77 13.13
CA VAL A 693 17.96 3.10 12.69
C VAL A 693 19.05 4.16 12.86
N ASN A 694 19.96 4.01 13.81
CA ASN A 694 21.09 4.93 14.03
C ASN A 694 22.04 5.03 12.83
N ASN A 695 21.96 4.14 11.85
CA ASN A 695 22.71 4.28 10.59
C ASN A 695 21.98 5.14 9.54
N PHE A 696 20.71 5.50 9.78
CA PHE A 696 19.84 6.18 8.82
C PHE A 696 19.34 7.55 9.26
N VAL A 697 19.55 7.92 10.52
CA VAL A 697 19.16 9.22 11.09
C VAL A 697 20.37 10.12 11.31
N GLU A 698 20.15 11.40 11.63
CA GLU A 698 21.23 12.31 11.96
C GLU A 698 21.93 11.86 13.25
N PRO A 699 23.26 12.06 13.38
CA PRO A 699 23.97 11.67 14.60
C PRO A 699 23.41 12.29 15.88
N ILE A 700 22.78 13.47 15.80
CA ILE A 700 22.14 14.15 16.95
C ILE A 700 20.99 13.30 17.52
N ASP A 701 20.24 12.62 16.66
CA ASP A 701 19.06 11.85 17.06
C ASP A 701 19.43 10.54 17.79
N GLN A 702 20.72 10.15 17.77
CA GLN A 702 21.23 9.00 18.51
C GLN A 702 20.97 9.10 20.02
N VAL A 703 21.02 10.32 20.56
CA VAL A 703 20.80 10.58 21.99
C VAL A 703 19.37 10.21 22.42
N LEU A 704 18.41 10.25 21.49
CA LEU A 704 17.01 9.96 21.76
C LEU A 704 16.71 8.47 21.95
N LEU A 705 17.60 7.57 21.52
CA LEU A 705 17.41 6.11 21.58
C LEU A 705 17.98 5.49 22.87
N VAL A 706 18.63 6.29 23.72
CA VAL A 706 19.50 5.87 24.83
C VAL A 706 18.77 5.36 26.10
N PRO A 707 17.56 5.80 26.50
CA PRO A 707 17.04 5.53 27.85
C PRO A 707 16.89 4.06 28.28
N LYS A 708 16.87 3.09 27.35
CA LYS A 708 16.91 1.63 27.66
C LYS A 708 18.07 0.85 27.01
N LEU A 709 18.91 1.50 26.21
CA LEU A 709 20.03 0.87 25.47
C LEU A 709 21.40 1.13 26.13
N GLN A 710 21.39 1.49 27.42
CA GLN A 710 22.53 1.97 28.21
C GLN A 710 23.73 1.01 28.27
N THR A 711 23.60 -0.24 27.85
CA THR A 711 24.72 -1.19 27.76
C THR A 711 25.64 -0.96 26.56
N VAL A 712 25.24 -0.16 25.55
CA VAL A 712 26.02 0.00 24.29
C VAL A 712 26.36 1.46 23.96
N LEU A 713 25.53 2.45 24.32
CA LEU A 713 25.75 3.87 23.99
C LEU A 713 25.36 4.75 25.18
N ARG A 714 26.26 5.64 25.63
CA ARG A 714 25.96 6.56 26.75
C ARG A 714 25.13 7.77 26.34
N GLY A 715 24.98 8.03 25.03
CA GLY A 715 24.20 9.16 24.53
C GLY A 715 24.86 10.51 24.77
N THR A 716 26.18 10.53 24.81
CA THR A 716 26.98 11.72 25.09
C THR A 716 27.22 12.54 23.83
N VAL A 717 27.51 13.83 23.98
CA VAL A 717 27.96 14.67 22.84
C VAL A 717 29.18 14.08 22.14
N ARG A 718 30.03 13.35 22.88
CA ARG A 718 31.15 12.59 22.32
C ARG A 718 30.68 11.49 21.37
N ASP A 719 29.67 10.71 21.76
CA ASP A 719 29.12 9.63 20.92
C ASP A 719 28.53 10.21 19.61
N VAL A 720 27.86 11.36 19.71
CA VAL A 720 27.32 12.10 18.56
C VAL A 720 28.45 12.48 17.60
N ILE A 721 29.52 13.13 18.10
CA ILE A 721 30.65 13.56 17.27
C ILE A 721 31.42 12.37 16.70
N GLN A 722 31.63 11.30 17.45
CA GLN A 722 32.26 10.08 16.92
C GLN A 722 31.45 9.45 15.77
N ASN A 723 30.11 9.53 15.81
CA ASN A 723 29.27 9.07 14.71
C ASN A 723 29.38 9.99 13.48
N TYR A 724 29.39 11.31 13.67
CA TYR A 724 29.72 12.26 12.60
C TYR A 724 31.08 11.93 11.97
N GLU A 725 32.10 11.71 12.80
CA GLU A 725 33.46 11.42 12.36
C GLU A 725 33.53 10.14 11.54
N ARG A 726 32.94 9.06 12.04
CA ARG A 726 32.87 7.75 11.36
C ARG A 726 32.26 7.87 9.96
N ARG A 727 31.14 8.60 9.83
CA ARG A 727 30.43 8.77 8.55
C ARG A 727 31.21 9.67 7.59
N CYS A 728 31.73 10.80 8.07
CA CYS A 728 32.49 11.74 7.25
C CYS A 728 33.80 11.14 6.77
N TYR A 729 34.53 10.44 7.64
CA TYR A 729 35.79 9.80 7.30
C TYR A 729 35.61 8.72 6.22
N GLY A 730 34.61 7.85 6.40
CA GLY A 730 34.32 6.82 5.41
C GLY A 730 33.92 7.41 4.04
N THR A 731 33.15 8.49 4.01
CA THR A 731 32.73 9.14 2.77
C THR A 731 33.89 9.88 2.10
N TYR A 732 34.70 10.59 2.88
CA TYR A 732 35.94 11.22 2.43
C TYR A 732 36.87 10.22 1.74
N GLN A 733 37.18 9.09 2.38
CA GLN A 733 38.06 8.05 1.81
C GLN A 733 37.50 7.51 0.48
N PHE A 734 36.19 7.26 0.42
CA PHE A 734 35.53 6.75 -0.77
C PHE A 734 35.57 7.74 -1.94
N LEU A 735 35.27 9.01 -1.70
CA LEU A 735 35.28 10.05 -2.74
C LEU A 735 36.70 10.34 -3.24
N ARG A 736 37.70 10.28 -2.36
CA ARG A 736 39.11 10.39 -2.73
C ARG A 736 39.57 9.22 -3.61
N ALA A 737 39.11 8.01 -3.31
CA ALA A 737 39.43 6.80 -4.09
C ALA A 737 38.64 6.70 -5.41
N ASN A 738 37.48 7.36 -5.53
CA ASN A 738 36.64 7.32 -6.72
C ASN A 738 36.17 8.73 -7.13
N PRO A 739 37.06 9.58 -7.69
CA PRO A 739 36.77 10.98 -8.00
C PRO A 739 35.64 11.16 -9.03
N GLN A 740 35.32 10.13 -9.82
CA GLN A 740 34.20 10.16 -10.77
C GLN A 740 32.82 10.29 -10.09
N PHE A 741 32.69 9.91 -8.82
CA PHE A 741 31.46 10.07 -8.05
C PHE A 741 31.41 11.40 -7.28
N CYS A 742 32.44 12.24 -7.42
CA CYS A 742 32.50 13.57 -6.81
C CYS A 742 31.98 14.62 -7.80
N GLU A 743 31.02 15.43 -7.36
CA GLU A 743 30.52 16.54 -8.16
C GLU A 743 31.63 17.56 -8.47
N PRO A 744 31.58 18.24 -9.63
CA PRO A 744 32.63 19.16 -10.07
C PRO A 744 32.98 20.22 -9.00
N ASN A 745 31.96 20.77 -8.34
CA ASN A 745 32.12 21.87 -7.38
C ASN A 745 32.70 21.44 -6.02
N MET A 746 32.81 20.14 -5.75
CA MET A 746 33.33 19.59 -4.49
C MET A 746 34.65 18.83 -4.65
N ARG A 747 35.10 18.58 -5.88
CA ARG A 747 36.32 17.81 -6.16
C ARG A 747 37.54 18.46 -5.51
N ASP A 748 37.70 19.77 -5.71
CA ASP A 748 38.81 20.52 -5.13
C ASP A 748 38.75 20.55 -3.60
N TYR A 749 37.55 20.70 -3.04
CA TYR A 749 37.34 20.69 -1.59
C TYR A 749 37.67 19.34 -0.96
N VAL A 750 37.28 18.21 -1.57
CA VAL A 750 37.61 16.86 -1.07
C VAL A 750 39.12 16.62 -1.09
N HIS A 751 39.86 17.17 -2.05
CA HIS A 751 41.31 17.05 -2.09
C HIS A 751 42.02 17.94 -1.06
N SER A 752 41.46 19.11 -0.72
CA SER A 752 42.00 20.01 0.30
C SER A 752 41.46 19.75 1.72
N PHE A 753 40.48 18.85 1.89
CA PHE A 753 39.81 18.63 3.16
C PHE A 753 40.77 18.06 4.21
N GLN A 754 40.98 18.83 5.27
CA GLN A 754 41.58 18.35 6.51
C GLN A 754 40.46 17.99 7.48
N PHE A 755 40.59 16.84 8.11
CA PHE A 755 39.58 16.35 9.04
C PHE A 755 39.66 17.13 10.36
N ASP A 756 38.86 18.19 10.46
CA ASP A 756 38.65 19.00 11.66
C ASP A 756 37.28 18.70 12.27
N GLN A 757 37.19 18.73 13.60
CA GLN A 757 35.94 18.56 14.35
C GLN A 757 35.07 19.83 14.31
N ARG A 758 35.64 21.01 14.05
CA ARG A 758 34.93 22.30 14.02
C ARG A 758 33.77 22.35 13.02
N PRO A 759 33.88 21.87 11.76
CA PRO A 759 32.73 21.69 10.86
C PRO A 759 31.61 20.80 11.42
N LEU A 760 31.96 19.72 12.14
CA LEU A 760 30.98 18.79 12.72
C LEU A 760 30.21 19.47 13.85
N LEU A 761 30.92 20.21 14.71
CA LEU A 761 30.34 20.98 15.80
C LEU A 761 29.41 22.09 15.28
N ARG A 762 29.79 22.80 14.22
CA ARG A 762 28.91 23.79 13.57
C ARG A 762 27.64 23.16 13.00
N HIS A 763 27.77 22.03 12.30
CA HIS A 763 26.59 21.30 11.80
C HIS A 763 25.69 20.88 12.97
N MET A 764 26.26 20.37 14.06
CA MET A 764 25.51 20.00 15.26
C MET A 764 24.73 21.19 15.85
N MET A 765 25.38 22.34 16.03
CA MET A 765 24.73 23.56 16.53
C MET A 765 23.62 24.05 15.58
N LEU A 766 23.89 24.05 14.26
CA LEU A 766 22.93 24.43 13.24
C LEU A 766 21.74 23.48 13.12
N HIS A 767 21.80 22.27 13.66
CA HIS A 767 20.71 21.29 13.58
C HIS A 767 20.05 20.99 14.95
N ALA A 768 20.65 21.39 16.06
CA ALA A 768 20.12 21.16 17.41
C ALA A 768 18.92 22.07 17.73
N THR A 769 17.96 21.56 18.52
CA THR A 769 16.99 22.43 19.20
C THR A 769 17.70 23.30 20.24
N GLU A 770 17.06 24.37 20.71
CA GLU A 770 17.66 25.24 21.74
C GLU A 770 18.03 24.44 23.01
N LYS A 771 17.18 23.49 23.41
CA LYS A 771 17.40 22.63 24.57
C LYS A 771 18.52 21.60 24.35
N GLU A 772 18.57 21.00 23.17
CA GLU A 772 19.66 20.08 22.78
C GLU A 772 20.99 20.83 22.73
N TYR A 773 21.02 22.02 22.12
CA TYR A 773 22.20 22.88 22.07
C TYR A 773 22.73 23.16 23.48
N MET A 774 21.87 23.58 24.41
CA MET A 774 22.30 23.85 25.79
C MET A 774 22.90 22.61 26.45
N THR A 775 22.29 21.45 26.25
CA THR A 775 22.75 20.17 26.81
C THR A 775 24.13 19.82 26.25
N PHE A 776 24.29 19.87 24.94
CA PHE A 776 25.54 19.59 24.25
C PHE A 776 26.63 20.60 24.61
N ALA A 777 26.32 21.89 24.63
CA ALA A 777 27.26 22.95 24.98
C ALA A 777 27.84 22.76 26.39
N ILE A 778 26.99 22.42 27.36
CA ILE A 778 27.43 22.13 28.73
C ILE A 778 28.28 20.86 28.78
N GLU A 779 27.85 19.80 28.11
CA GLU A 779 28.57 18.54 28.10
C GLU A 779 29.96 18.68 27.42
N MET A 780 30.04 19.43 26.32
CA MET A 780 31.30 19.78 25.67
C MET A 780 32.22 20.56 26.59
N THR A 781 31.66 21.46 27.40
CA THR A 781 32.45 22.35 28.27
C THR A 781 32.96 21.64 29.52
N ILE A 782 32.10 20.86 30.18
CA ILE A 782 32.38 20.30 31.52
C ILE A 782 32.86 18.84 31.43
N ALA A 783 32.21 18.01 30.61
CA ALA A 783 32.43 16.57 30.60
C ALA A 783 33.40 16.12 29.51
N SER A 784 33.44 16.83 28.38
CA SER A 784 34.14 16.40 27.16
C SER A 784 35.22 17.38 26.68
N CYS A 785 35.60 18.40 27.46
CA CYS A 785 36.57 19.42 27.01
C CYS A 785 37.91 18.84 26.57
N ALA A 786 38.40 17.82 27.29
CA ALA A 786 39.62 17.11 26.93
C ALA A 786 39.51 16.33 25.61
N TYR A 787 38.32 15.83 25.25
CA TYR A 787 38.09 15.13 23.98
C TYR A 787 38.30 16.05 22.77
N PHE A 788 37.89 17.31 22.91
CA PHE A 788 38.06 18.35 21.88
C PHE A 788 39.43 19.04 21.93
N GLY A 789 40.35 18.58 22.79
CA GLY A 789 41.69 19.16 22.94
C GLY A 789 41.70 20.53 23.64
N TRP A 790 40.65 20.88 24.38
CA TRP A 790 40.58 22.16 25.11
C TRP A 790 41.19 22.02 26.50
N ALA A 791 42.15 22.89 26.83
CA ALA A 791 43.00 22.74 28.00
C ALA A 791 42.25 22.89 29.34
N ASN A 792 41.15 23.64 29.37
CA ASN A 792 40.32 23.83 30.54
C ASN A 792 38.89 24.25 30.16
N GLU A 793 37.97 24.20 31.11
CA GLU A 793 36.55 24.54 30.89
C GLU A 793 36.33 25.98 30.41
N LEU A 794 37.19 26.94 30.77
CA LEU A 794 37.03 28.32 30.32
C LEU A 794 37.42 28.49 28.84
N MET A 795 38.50 27.82 28.42
CA MET A 795 38.88 27.71 27.01
C MET A 795 37.79 26.97 26.21
N ALA A 796 37.21 25.92 26.80
CA ALA A 796 36.09 25.20 26.20
C ALA A 796 34.86 26.12 26.03
N TYR A 797 34.53 26.92 27.05
CA TYR A 797 33.46 27.91 27.01
C TYR A 797 33.68 28.92 25.86
N GLU A 798 34.88 29.50 25.76
CA GLU A 798 35.23 30.45 24.69
C GLU A 798 35.14 29.78 23.28
N ASN A 799 35.62 28.55 23.15
CA ASN A 799 35.54 27.82 21.88
C ASN A 799 34.09 27.49 21.49
N VAL A 800 33.23 27.09 22.42
CA VAL A 800 31.80 26.85 22.15
C VAL A 800 31.11 28.12 21.67
N LEU A 801 31.37 29.26 22.32
CA LEU A 801 30.87 30.57 21.88
C LEU A 801 31.33 30.88 20.45
N HIS A 802 32.62 30.77 20.17
CA HIS A 802 33.19 31.09 18.85
C HIS A 802 32.62 30.20 17.74
N ILE A 803 32.47 28.89 17.97
CA ILE A 803 31.88 27.97 16.99
C ILE A 803 30.40 28.31 16.75
N THR A 804 29.68 28.72 17.80
CA THR A 804 28.29 29.17 17.68
C THR A 804 28.20 30.46 16.89
N THR A 805 29.14 31.39 17.06
CA THR A 805 29.26 32.62 16.27
C THR A 805 29.48 32.31 14.79
N GLU A 806 30.31 31.32 14.45
CA GLU A 806 30.49 30.87 13.06
C GLU A 806 29.19 30.30 12.47
N ALA A 807 28.45 29.50 13.26
CA ALA A 807 27.14 29.00 12.86
C ALA A 807 26.13 30.13 12.63
N MET A 808 26.11 31.14 13.51
CA MET A 808 25.29 32.36 13.35
C MET A 808 25.66 33.12 12.07
N GLN A 809 26.95 33.27 11.79
CA GLN A 809 27.43 33.92 10.56
C GLN A 809 26.97 33.18 9.30
N LEU A 810 27.04 31.84 9.29
CA LEU A 810 26.51 31.04 8.18
C LEU A 810 25.00 31.27 7.97
N ALA A 811 24.22 31.29 9.06
CA ALA A 811 22.78 31.54 9.00
C ALA A 811 22.43 32.94 8.48
N LEU A 812 23.22 33.95 8.86
CA LEU A 812 23.03 35.34 8.43
C LEU A 812 23.42 35.59 6.96
N VAL A 813 24.49 34.95 6.49
CA VAL A 813 25.03 35.16 5.13
C VAL A 813 24.27 34.32 4.09
N PHE A 814 23.85 33.10 4.43
CA PHE A 814 23.24 32.15 3.50
C PHE A 814 21.76 31.89 3.82
N THR A 815 20.93 32.93 3.69
CA THR A 815 19.49 32.91 3.99
C THR A 815 18.67 31.97 3.09
N ASP A 816 19.19 31.61 1.92
CA ASP A 816 18.58 30.60 1.04
C ASP A 816 18.84 29.16 1.51
N THR A 817 19.80 28.95 2.44
CA THR A 817 20.15 27.63 2.96
C THR A 817 19.51 27.38 4.32
N PHE A 818 19.43 28.39 5.19
CA PHE A 818 18.98 28.24 6.57
C PHE A 818 17.63 28.95 6.82
N PRO A 819 16.79 28.46 7.75
CA PRO A 819 15.62 29.19 8.23
C PRO A 819 15.93 30.61 8.69
N ARG A 820 15.04 31.56 8.41
CA ARG A 820 15.23 32.99 8.72
C ARG A 820 15.46 33.26 10.21
N ASP A 821 14.83 32.51 11.11
CA ASP A 821 14.94 32.62 12.56
C ASP A 821 16.13 31.83 13.16
N THR A 822 16.96 31.18 12.33
CA THR A 822 18.11 30.38 12.82
C THR A 822 19.09 31.21 13.64
N PHE A 823 19.39 32.44 13.19
CA PHE A 823 20.25 33.35 13.93
C PHE A 823 19.70 33.68 15.32
N VAL A 824 18.42 34.05 15.38
CA VAL A 824 17.75 34.46 16.62
C VAL A 824 17.66 33.28 17.60
N SER A 825 17.30 32.09 17.11
CA SER A 825 17.21 30.88 17.92
C SER A 825 18.58 30.46 18.48
N LEU A 826 19.65 30.54 17.68
CA LEU A 826 21.01 30.31 18.17
C LEU A 826 21.44 31.35 19.21
N LEU A 827 21.05 32.62 19.03
CA LEU A 827 21.39 33.70 19.95
C LEU A 827 20.72 33.50 21.31
N ARG A 828 19.43 33.15 21.30
CA ARG A 828 18.69 32.78 22.50
C ARG A 828 19.34 31.59 23.21
N ALA A 829 19.64 30.52 22.48
CA ALA A 829 20.25 29.31 23.04
C ALA A 829 21.66 29.58 23.61
N LEU A 830 22.46 30.43 22.95
CA LEU A 830 23.79 30.85 23.41
C LEU A 830 23.72 31.60 24.74
N VAL A 831 22.82 32.57 24.87
CA VAL A 831 22.65 33.35 26.12
C VAL A 831 22.16 32.46 27.26
N GLN A 832 21.20 31.57 26.99
CA GLN A 832 20.71 30.60 27.99
C GLN A 832 21.81 29.63 28.45
N TYR A 833 22.67 29.17 27.52
CA TYR A 833 23.85 28.39 27.87
C TYR A 833 24.80 29.16 28.78
N CYS A 834 25.10 30.42 28.46
CA CYS A 834 25.99 31.25 29.29
C CYS A 834 25.44 31.47 30.70
N ASP A 835 24.13 31.72 30.81
CA ASP A 835 23.43 31.82 32.09
C ASP A 835 23.59 30.53 32.90
N LEU A 836 23.27 29.39 32.30
CA LEU A 836 23.36 28.09 32.97
C LEU A 836 24.79 27.75 33.42
N PHE A 837 25.79 28.03 32.59
CA PHE A 837 27.20 27.84 32.92
C PHE A 837 27.65 28.77 34.08
N SER A 838 27.20 30.03 34.10
CA SER A 838 27.53 31.00 35.14
C SER A 838 26.92 30.69 36.52
N ARG A 839 25.83 29.91 36.54
CA ARG A 839 25.10 29.50 37.76
C ARG A 839 25.74 28.33 38.50
N LEU A 840 26.69 27.63 37.88
CA LEU A 840 27.38 26.49 38.50
C LEU A 840 28.14 26.91 39.76
N LYS A 841 27.94 26.18 40.86
CA LYS A 841 28.36 26.57 42.22
C LYS A 841 29.85 26.92 42.33
N TYR A 842 30.72 26.22 41.60
CA TYR A 842 32.17 26.40 41.62
C TYR A 842 32.68 27.53 40.70
N ARG A 843 31.82 28.13 39.87
CA ARG A 843 32.17 29.19 38.91
C ARG A 843 31.79 30.61 39.36
N ARG A 844 31.26 30.78 40.57
CA ARG A 844 30.87 32.10 41.11
C ARG A 844 31.96 33.17 41.04
N LYS A 845 33.24 32.77 41.16
CA LYS A 845 34.41 33.66 41.10
C LYS A 845 34.83 34.09 39.68
N GLN A 846 34.28 33.44 38.65
CA GLN A 846 34.63 33.69 37.23
C GLN A 846 33.46 34.29 36.44
N ARG A 847 32.36 34.65 37.11
CA ARG A 847 31.16 35.17 36.45
C ARG A 847 31.42 36.42 35.62
N GLU A 848 32.25 37.33 36.13
CA GLU A 848 32.65 38.54 35.40
C GLU A 848 33.42 38.21 34.11
N GLN A 849 34.34 37.24 34.18
CA GLN A 849 35.07 36.76 33.02
C GLN A 849 34.15 36.12 31.98
N ILE A 850 33.14 35.35 32.41
CA ILE A 850 32.11 34.75 31.55
C ILE A 850 31.30 35.86 30.85
N CYS A 851 30.83 36.87 31.58
CA CYS A 851 30.12 38.02 31.02
C CYS A 851 30.98 38.79 30.00
N ASN A 852 32.26 39.04 30.31
CA ASN A 852 33.18 39.77 29.44
C ASN A 852 33.44 39.02 28.12
N VAL A 853 33.60 37.68 28.18
CA VAL A 853 33.78 36.85 26.99
C VAL A 853 32.51 36.88 26.12
N LEU A 854 31.32 36.71 26.71
CA LEU A 854 30.06 36.80 25.97
C LEU A 854 29.90 38.18 25.31
N SER A 855 30.14 39.27 26.07
CA SER A 855 30.05 40.63 25.54
C SER A 855 30.98 40.82 24.33
N LYS A 856 32.25 40.42 24.45
CA LYS A 856 33.24 40.50 23.37
C LYS A 856 32.78 39.74 22.11
N ILE A 857 32.18 38.55 22.28
CA ILE A 857 31.65 37.74 21.19
C ILE A 857 30.42 38.39 20.53
N LEU A 858 29.51 38.98 21.30
CA LEU A 858 28.37 39.70 20.74
C LEU A 858 28.81 40.94 19.95
N PHE A 859 29.77 41.71 20.48
CA PHE A 859 30.32 42.86 19.75
C PHE A 859 31.07 42.47 18.47
N SER A 860 31.68 41.29 18.39
CA SER A 860 32.37 40.84 17.17
C SER A 860 31.41 40.58 16.00
N LEU A 861 30.16 40.19 16.29
CA LEU A 861 29.11 39.97 15.28
C LEU A 861 28.57 41.26 14.65
N LYS A 862 28.79 42.43 15.27
CA LYS A 862 28.20 43.71 14.85
C LYS A 862 28.38 44.01 13.36
N SER A 863 29.60 43.81 12.84
CA SER A 863 29.93 44.10 11.44
C SER A 863 29.25 43.20 10.41
N ILE A 864 28.84 42.00 10.84
CA ILE A 864 28.15 41.00 10.02
C ILE A 864 26.64 41.26 10.08
N VAL A 865 26.10 41.43 11.29
CA VAL A 865 24.65 41.63 11.52
C VAL A 865 24.18 42.96 10.94
N SER A 866 25.01 44.02 10.96
CA SER A 866 24.68 45.34 10.40
C SER A 866 24.37 45.31 8.90
N LYS A 867 24.82 44.28 8.18
CA LYS A 867 24.55 44.06 6.75
C LYS A 867 23.26 43.26 6.49
N THR A 868 22.51 42.92 7.53
CA THR A 868 21.30 42.09 7.44
C THR A 868 20.07 42.85 7.93
N GLN A 869 18.88 42.25 7.78
CA GLN A 869 17.62 42.81 8.29
C GLN A 869 17.63 43.08 9.81
N TYR A 870 18.52 42.42 10.56
CA TYR A 870 18.63 42.57 12.01
C TYR A 870 19.54 43.72 12.46
N GLY A 871 20.22 44.43 11.55
CA GLY A 871 21.28 45.38 11.89
C GLY A 871 20.91 46.42 12.95
N LYS A 872 19.83 47.18 12.71
CA LYS A 872 19.36 48.21 13.65
C LYS A 872 18.89 47.64 14.99
N ILE A 873 18.21 46.49 14.93
CA ILE A 873 17.68 45.80 16.12
C ILE A 873 18.83 45.31 17.00
N TYR A 874 19.88 44.77 16.37
CA TYR A 874 21.07 44.27 17.04
C TYR A 874 21.95 45.40 17.60
N ASP A 875 22.06 46.53 16.90
CA ASP A 875 22.78 47.70 17.41
C ASP A 875 22.15 48.23 18.71
N ASN A 876 20.81 48.29 18.78
CA ASN A 876 20.09 48.65 20.00
C ASN A 876 20.34 47.65 21.13
N LEU A 877 20.35 46.34 20.82
CA LEU A 877 20.68 45.30 21.80
C LEU A 877 22.10 45.50 22.37
N LEU A 878 23.09 45.77 21.51
CA LEU A 878 24.47 46.00 21.92
C LEU A 878 24.63 47.26 22.78
N GLU A 879 23.92 48.35 22.45
CA GLU A 879 23.91 49.58 23.25
C GLU A 879 23.33 49.35 24.66
N CYS A 880 22.24 48.60 24.75
CA CYS A 880 21.70 48.19 26.05
C CYS A 880 22.68 47.33 26.84
N ILE A 881 23.41 46.42 26.19
CA ILE A 881 24.43 45.58 26.84
C ILE A 881 25.60 46.42 27.36
N SER A 882 26.07 47.43 26.63
CA SER A 882 27.13 48.34 27.12
C SER A 882 26.69 49.18 28.30
N ASN A 883 25.44 49.66 28.29
CA ASN A 883 24.91 50.46 29.40
C ASN A 883 24.76 49.62 30.67
N MET A 884 24.47 48.32 30.55
CA MET A 884 24.41 47.40 31.70
C MET A 884 25.79 47.18 32.34
N SER A 885 26.88 47.20 31.57
CA SER A 885 28.24 47.03 32.12
C SER A 885 28.75 48.26 32.89
N ASP A 886 28.18 49.44 32.65
CA ASP A 886 28.62 50.71 33.25
C ASP A 886 27.86 51.09 34.54
N GLU A 887 26.77 50.39 34.89
CA GLU A 887 26.02 50.66 36.12
C GLU A 887 26.77 50.16 37.37
N SER A 888 27.02 51.08 38.32
CA SER A 888 27.72 50.86 39.60
C SER A 888 27.07 49.85 40.56
N ASN A 889 25.91 49.28 40.19
CA ASN A 889 25.18 48.24 40.91
C ASN A 889 24.96 46.97 40.05
N PHE A 890 25.94 46.60 39.22
CA PHE A 890 25.90 45.41 38.35
C PHE A 890 25.63 44.11 39.14
N LYS A 891 24.38 43.68 39.18
CA LYS A 891 24.02 42.34 39.65
C LYS A 891 24.20 41.38 38.49
N VAL A 892 25.34 40.68 38.46
CA VAL A 892 25.63 39.61 37.49
C VAL A 892 24.49 38.59 37.39
N GLU A 893 23.72 38.41 38.47
CA GLU A 893 22.54 37.54 38.54
C GLU A 893 21.38 37.94 37.64
N LYS A 894 21.30 39.21 37.20
CA LYS A 894 20.27 39.70 36.27
C LYS A 894 20.78 39.88 34.83
N TYR A 895 22.10 39.84 34.61
CA TYR A 895 22.71 40.16 33.32
C TYR A 895 22.15 39.32 32.17
N PHE A 896 22.20 37.99 32.28
CA PHE A 896 21.73 37.10 31.21
C PHE A 896 20.20 37.09 31.07
N ASN A 897 19.46 37.27 32.16
CA ASN A 897 18.00 37.39 32.12
C ASN A 897 17.58 38.65 31.37
N ASN A 898 18.22 39.79 31.64
CA ASN A 898 17.97 41.05 30.94
C ASN A 898 18.27 40.90 29.44
N ILE A 899 19.40 40.30 29.06
CA ILE A 899 19.72 40.06 27.64
C ILE A 899 18.67 39.15 26.99
N SER A 900 18.22 38.11 27.69
CA SER A 900 17.17 37.22 27.18
C SER A 900 15.85 37.96 26.97
N GLU A 901 15.43 38.79 27.92
CA GLU A 901 14.23 39.64 27.80
C GLU A 901 14.35 40.63 26.63
N LEU A 902 15.52 41.24 26.44
CA LEU A 902 15.77 42.14 25.30
C LEU A 902 15.72 41.40 23.96
N ILE A 903 16.23 40.17 23.88
CA ILE A 903 16.11 39.35 22.66
C ILE A 903 14.63 39.12 22.35
N GLU A 904 13.81 38.74 23.34
CA GLU A 904 12.37 38.55 23.12
C GLU A 904 11.67 39.85 22.68
N VAL A 905 11.95 40.98 23.34
CA VAL A 905 11.30 42.27 23.02
C VAL A 905 11.67 42.76 21.61
N TYR A 906 12.95 42.69 21.26
CA TYR A 906 13.46 43.29 20.03
C TYR A 906 13.32 42.38 18.81
N PHE A 907 13.43 41.06 18.96
CA PHE A 907 13.37 40.13 17.83
C PHE A 907 11.98 39.51 17.59
N ALA A 908 11.11 39.38 18.61
CA ALA A 908 9.76 38.84 18.39
C ALA A 908 8.87 39.73 17.50
N GLN A 909 9.04 41.06 17.57
CA GLN A 909 8.29 42.01 16.72
C GLN A 909 8.65 41.88 15.23
N SER A 910 9.85 41.39 14.91
CA SER A 910 10.30 41.20 13.51
C SER A 910 9.76 39.89 12.89
N GLU A 911 9.38 38.92 13.70
CA GLU A 911 8.81 37.63 13.23
C GLU A 911 7.33 37.74 12.82
N GLU A 912 6.58 38.73 13.35
CA GLU A 912 5.15 38.94 13.05
C GLU A 912 4.87 39.88 11.86
N ILE A 913 5.77 40.81 11.53
CA ILE A 913 5.51 41.91 10.59
C ILE A 913 5.69 41.53 9.09
N GLU A 914 6.43 40.46 8.78
CA GLU A 914 6.77 40.09 7.38
C GLU A 914 5.92 38.94 6.79
N GLY A 915 4.74 38.66 7.35
CA GLY A 915 3.75 37.75 6.74
C GLY A 915 3.05 38.31 5.50
N GLY A 916 3.28 39.59 5.18
CA GLY A 916 2.80 40.26 3.96
C GLY A 916 3.89 40.27 2.88
N THR A 917 3.50 39.86 1.66
CA THR A 917 4.28 39.89 0.41
C THR A 917 5.47 40.85 0.38
N LEU A 918 6.69 40.30 0.48
CA LEU A 918 7.90 41.00 0.06
C LEU A 918 8.18 40.69 -1.41
N ASP A 919 8.25 41.74 -2.21
CA ASP A 919 8.67 41.70 -3.61
C ASP A 919 10.04 41.03 -3.75
N LYS A 920 10.14 40.11 -4.71
CA LYS A 920 11.33 39.29 -4.99
C LYS A 920 12.53 40.09 -5.55
N SER A 921 12.48 41.43 -5.57
CA SER A 921 13.45 42.26 -6.29
C SER A 921 14.61 42.79 -5.45
N GLU A 922 14.54 42.86 -4.11
CA GLU A 922 15.58 43.55 -3.32
C GLU A 922 16.62 42.66 -2.62
N ASN A 923 16.38 41.35 -2.47
CA ASN A 923 17.31 40.45 -1.72
C ASN A 923 18.34 39.69 -2.58
N ARG A 924 18.43 39.95 -3.89
CA ARG A 924 19.38 39.24 -4.77
C ARG A 924 20.85 39.70 -4.66
N ASN A 925 21.16 40.73 -3.86
CA ASN A 925 22.49 41.34 -3.85
C ASN A 925 23.39 40.96 -2.66
N SER A 926 22.97 40.10 -1.72
CA SER A 926 23.79 39.78 -0.53
C SER A 926 24.79 38.64 -0.73
N SER A 927 24.51 37.67 -1.60
CA SER A 927 25.40 36.51 -1.83
C SER A 927 26.74 36.86 -2.49
N ASP A 928 26.77 37.95 -3.27
CA ASP A 928 27.97 38.38 -4.02
C ASP A 928 29.00 39.13 -3.14
N SER A 929 28.71 39.32 -1.84
CA SER A 929 29.56 40.03 -0.89
C SER A 929 30.14 39.16 0.24
N ALA A 930 29.94 37.84 0.18
CA ALA A 930 30.42 36.91 1.21
C ALA A 930 31.96 36.82 1.23
N SER A 931 32.57 36.86 2.41
CA SER A 931 34.02 36.67 2.55
C SER A 931 34.42 35.25 2.12
N THR A 932 35.64 35.09 1.58
CA THR A 932 36.19 33.78 1.18
C THR A 932 36.08 32.74 2.30
N GLU A 933 36.29 33.17 3.55
CA GLU A 933 36.14 32.33 4.74
C GLU A 933 34.71 31.80 4.90
N ALA A 934 33.68 32.64 4.79
CA ALA A 934 32.28 32.20 4.91
C ALA A 934 31.88 31.19 3.82
N VAL A 935 32.41 31.34 2.61
CA VAL A 935 32.18 30.39 1.51
C VAL A 935 32.82 29.03 1.81
N ASP A 936 34.04 29.00 2.35
CA ASP A 936 34.70 27.75 2.72
C ASP A 936 34.00 27.08 3.91
N MET A 937 33.49 27.87 4.87
CA MET A 937 32.63 27.38 5.95
C MET A 937 31.36 26.71 5.41
N LEU A 938 30.72 27.30 4.39
CA LEU A 938 29.53 26.71 3.76
C LEU A 938 29.87 25.40 3.01
N LYS A 939 30.98 25.34 2.27
CA LYS A 939 31.43 24.11 1.61
C LYS A 939 31.66 22.99 2.62
N ALA A 940 32.27 23.32 3.77
CA ALA A 940 32.47 22.38 4.86
C ALA A 940 31.14 21.86 5.42
N TYR A 941 30.18 22.75 5.66
CA TYR A 941 28.83 22.38 6.08
C TYR A 941 28.15 21.44 5.07
N GLN A 942 28.15 21.80 3.79
CA GLN A 942 27.53 20.99 2.72
C GLN A 942 28.18 19.61 2.60
N PHE A 943 29.51 19.52 2.78
CA PHE A 943 30.21 18.24 2.80
C PHE A 943 29.74 17.35 3.97
N VAL A 944 29.59 17.93 5.17
CA VAL A 944 29.06 17.20 6.33
C VAL A 944 27.63 16.71 6.07
N CYS A 945 26.74 17.55 5.54
CA CYS A 945 25.38 17.12 5.17
C CYS A 945 25.40 15.92 4.21
N ARG A 946 26.25 15.95 3.17
CA ARG A 946 26.40 14.82 2.23
C ARG A 946 26.92 13.54 2.89
N CYS A 947 27.83 13.67 3.85
CA CYS A 947 28.36 12.51 4.56
C CYS A 947 27.30 11.81 5.42
N ILE A 948 26.28 12.56 5.87
CA ILE A 948 25.19 12.07 6.71
C ILE A 948 24.02 11.58 5.85
N ASP A 949 23.84 12.14 4.65
CA ASP A 949 22.85 11.70 3.67
C ASP A 949 23.20 10.35 3.05
N ASN A 950 22.34 9.36 3.30
CA ASN A 950 22.57 7.94 3.04
C ASN A 950 22.58 7.52 1.56
N THR A 951 22.54 8.46 0.62
CA THR A 951 22.58 8.19 -0.83
C THR A 951 23.91 7.56 -1.25
N LEU A 952 25.02 7.94 -0.61
CA LEU A 952 26.34 7.34 -0.84
C LEU A 952 26.53 5.99 -0.14
N TYR A 953 25.89 5.74 1.00
CA TYR A 953 25.97 4.45 1.70
C TYR A 953 25.22 3.33 0.95
N LYS A 954 24.06 3.65 0.36
CA LYS A 954 23.37 2.74 -0.58
C LYS A 954 24.29 2.39 -1.76
N ARG A 955 24.93 3.38 -2.39
CA ARG A 955 25.87 3.15 -3.51
C ARG A 955 27.12 2.37 -3.10
N LYS A 956 27.65 2.58 -1.87
CA LYS A 956 28.74 1.76 -1.31
C LYS A 956 28.36 0.30 -1.14
N TYR A 957 27.13 0.02 -0.71
CA TYR A 957 26.64 -1.35 -0.57
C TYR A 957 26.51 -2.04 -1.93
N PHE A 958 25.93 -1.35 -2.93
CA PHE A 958 25.82 -1.88 -4.30
C PHE A 958 27.19 -2.08 -4.98
N ALA A 959 28.13 -1.13 -4.83
CA ALA A 959 29.48 -1.25 -5.39
C ALA A 959 30.35 -2.32 -4.71
N ALA A 960 30.10 -2.64 -3.43
CA ALA A 960 30.80 -3.71 -2.72
C ALA A 960 30.27 -5.11 -3.08
N THR A 961 29.01 -5.22 -3.50
CA THR A 961 28.45 -6.44 -4.09
C THR A 961 28.91 -6.67 -5.53
N GLU A 962 29.11 -5.61 -6.33
CA GLU A 962 29.68 -5.73 -7.68
C GLU A 962 31.15 -6.17 -7.66
N ARG A 963 31.98 -5.66 -6.73
CA ARG A 963 33.40 -6.07 -6.61
C ARG A 963 33.64 -7.47 -6.05
N ARG A 964 32.60 -8.18 -5.59
CA ARG A 964 32.70 -9.60 -5.19
C ARG A 964 32.32 -10.56 -6.31
N ALA A 965 31.96 -10.05 -7.49
CA ALA A 965 31.56 -10.83 -8.66
C ALA A 965 32.59 -10.83 -9.80
N ASP A 966 33.80 -10.29 -9.58
CA ASP A 966 34.91 -10.46 -10.52
C ASP A 966 35.70 -11.75 -10.17
N PRO A 967 35.81 -12.73 -11.08
CA PRO A 967 36.73 -13.84 -10.91
C PRO A 967 38.17 -13.33 -11.01
N GLU A 968 39.05 -13.82 -10.12
CA GLU A 968 40.50 -13.62 -10.28
C GLU A 968 40.95 -14.06 -11.68
N PRO A 969 41.69 -13.23 -12.43
CA PRO A 969 42.30 -13.68 -13.67
C PRO A 969 43.48 -14.60 -13.34
N HIS A 970 43.38 -15.84 -13.80
CA HIS A 970 44.52 -16.74 -13.84
C HIS A 970 45.64 -16.15 -14.70
N SER A 971 46.77 -15.85 -14.07
CA SER A 971 48.12 -15.98 -14.64
C SER A 971 49.10 -16.35 -13.56
#